data_AF-D8M7W0-F1
#
_entry.id   AF-D8M7W0-F1
#
_cell.length_a   1.000
_cell.length_b   1.000
_cell.length_c   1.000
_cell.angle_alpha   90.00
_cell.angle_beta   90.00
_cell.angle_gamma   90.00
#
_symmetry.space_group_name_H-M   'P 1'
#
loop_
_entity.id
_entity.type
_entity.pdbx_description
1 polymer ?
#
loop_
_entity_poly.entity_id
_entity_poly.type
_entity_poly.pdbx_seq_one_letter_code
_entity_poly.pdbx_strand_id
1 'polypeptide(L)'
;MSNPDLGDNDLNDVNENAMNSLNDIDSASDSDSDSNSDFSGSNASNSQPDRSISSSASGHDEFDAVLDSMSQQMQSSSSSSDQSLPETESSNCQNTPLAESVSKSSLFRLTDFDCSESNEGWEQAIPPPATNSTRAKRLWLKRRNLLLEFADHQNNFDLSDPNSKYIVFWPIFAGIGNNLAVFAEVMLIAMRSNRKFLVYDWDTLRSYFYLPFQFEVITEKVWERDPDTLIVEKTNQCPFSPVDACHGKVDAKFIVMRSTCLTVQQLIKERSDKSWITDRGIMAKTLVAPQEMVHHVLRFLYREAMTPRPWVQAQIASFQARVQWESHYVIGIHVRTGGMGHEGTRWGRFLNEKDVAVFKAYASSLTNSFQNGAAQGMNLRRADPNERDRIEVKMKAKLPVLWYVVSDQDAQKDAWKEEFGEMVAFTQCEMKHTNKGRQKKADPGFTCALLENYLLSLADTMVLTTRSTYGYLARHRTNVPFVTVDLGDYQKWAKMTRAQKEVVPLSTWTTFLGMWILEDLSSPGRKEVYALLREMDDWAWFLFEMFVLGYQIASTIRISQSAISRQHICLEVDNHYDASEPSSVMKLSIQDMNTKHGSKWNQIPFKSITLTKADECGVLSLTSSYSFQISWEPFVICFSRVPAPQRKTLQAKCKQLGAHYLKSYQPKEVQYLIVEDAFEITGKLLQALIDCAFIVTPTFIDALLPISNSSSSTCLLLLLPNPLHFAPKQSTFPIDTSPLPKRASLFHSFTFHFLSTSSPYIEIVRSAQGAVHLEEASFPASSDSFFVVFKEVENSSESVLTDTQTVMMSRSLAEDVLEWVQKGWMPLEEQEVMKERRKGKKR
;
A
#
# COMPACT_ATOMS: atom_id res chain seq x y z
N MET A 1 -66.32 12.49 4.19
CA MET A 1 -67.19 11.68 5.07
C MET A 1 -66.87 10.21 4.81
N SER A 2 -66.90 9.38 5.86
CA SER A 2 -66.97 7.90 5.83
C SER A 2 -65.93 7.09 5.01
N ASN A 3 -64.99 6.48 5.76
CA ASN A 3 -64.46 5.12 5.56
C ASN A 3 -65.63 4.07 5.59
N PRO A 4 -65.46 2.76 5.22
CA PRO A 4 -64.37 1.89 5.67
C PRO A 4 -63.89 0.74 4.73
N ASP A 5 -62.98 -0.07 5.28
CA ASP A 5 -62.38 -1.33 4.77
C ASP A 5 -63.32 -2.56 4.72
N LEU A 6 -62.73 -3.70 4.28
CA LEU A 6 -63.11 -5.15 4.34
C LEU A 6 -63.13 -5.79 2.93
N GLY A 7 -62.64 -7.01 2.66
CA GLY A 7 -62.04 -8.05 3.52
C GLY A 7 -61.44 -9.22 2.69
N ASP A 8 -61.04 -10.31 3.35
CA ASP A 8 -60.14 -11.40 2.88
C ASP A 8 -60.73 -12.53 1.98
N ASN A 9 -59.80 -13.15 1.21
CA ASN A 9 -59.59 -14.58 0.85
C ASN A 9 -60.71 -15.58 0.48
N ASP A 10 -60.45 -16.33 -0.61
CA ASP A 10 -60.67 -17.79 -0.82
C ASP A 10 -59.53 -18.25 -1.78
N LEU A 11 -58.67 -19.27 -1.56
CA LEU A 11 -58.76 -20.68 -1.15
C LEU A 11 -59.12 -21.72 -2.25
N ASN A 12 -58.08 -22.50 -2.63
CA ASN A 12 -58.02 -23.95 -2.93
C ASN A 12 -57.60 -24.39 -4.35
N ASP A 13 -57.01 -25.58 -4.60
CA ASP A 13 -56.00 -26.44 -3.90
C ASP A 13 -55.68 -27.69 -4.80
N VAL A 14 -54.70 -28.55 -4.41
CA VAL A 14 -54.56 -30.02 -4.72
C VAL A 14 -53.82 -30.56 -5.99
N ASN A 15 -52.63 -31.16 -5.74
CA ASN A 15 -52.02 -32.45 -6.24
C ASN A 15 -51.67 -32.72 -7.75
N GLU A 16 -50.75 -33.61 -8.17
CA GLU A 16 -49.63 -34.41 -7.55
C GLU A 16 -48.67 -35.03 -8.62
N ASN A 17 -47.44 -35.42 -8.21
CA ASN A 17 -46.61 -36.64 -8.51
C ASN A 17 -46.83 -37.51 -9.80
N ALA A 18 -45.86 -38.20 -10.44
CA ALA A 18 -44.37 -38.34 -10.32
C ALA A 18 -43.73 -39.22 -11.46
N MET A 19 -42.39 -39.21 -11.56
CA MET A 19 -41.42 -40.24 -12.09
C MET A 19 -41.53 -40.89 -13.51
N ASN A 20 -40.42 -40.87 -14.29
CA ASN A 20 -39.61 -42.09 -14.62
C ASN A 20 -38.31 -41.89 -15.48
N SER A 21 -37.46 -42.94 -15.41
CA SER A 21 -36.12 -43.29 -15.98
C SER A 21 -35.96 -43.37 -17.53
N LEU A 22 -34.77 -43.45 -18.21
CA LEU A 22 -33.30 -43.45 -17.90
C LEU A 22 -32.44 -43.41 -19.23
N ASN A 23 -31.09 -43.29 -19.14
CA ASN A 23 -30.02 -43.71 -20.12
C ASN A 23 -29.90 -43.01 -21.51
N ASP A 24 -28.77 -42.97 -22.26
CA ASP A 24 -27.31 -43.12 -22.01
C ASP A 24 -26.46 -42.68 -23.26
N ILE A 25 -25.30 -42.03 -23.03
CA ILE A 25 -23.92 -42.30 -23.57
C ILE A 25 -23.45 -42.01 -25.04
N ASP A 26 -22.17 -41.55 -25.11
CA ASP A 26 -21.10 -41.62 -26.16
C ASP A 26 -20.85 -40.60 -27.32
N SER A 27 -19.84 -39.73 -27.09
CA SER A 27 -18.49 -39.63 -27.74
C SER A 27 -18.23 -39.29 -29.24
N ALA A 28 -17.17 -38.48 -29.45
CA ALA A 28 -16.17 -38.53 -30.56
C ALA A 28 -16.63 -38.27 -32.03
N SER A 29 -15.81 -37.94 -33.04
CA SER A 29 -14.39 -37.54 -33.21
C SER A 29 -14.18 -36.89 -34.61
N ASP A 30 -12.94 -36.48 -34.91
CA ASP A 30 -12.41 -35.90 -36.16
C ASP A 30 -12.82 -36.56 -37.50
N SER A 31 -12.80 -35.79 -38.61
CA SER A 31 -11.92 -36.05 -39.78
C SER A 31 -12.18 -35.09 -40.98
N ASP A 32 -11.14 -34.86 -41.79
CA ASP A 32 -11.11 -33.99 -42.98
C ASP A 32 -11.91 -34.48 -44.20
N SER A 33 -12.23 -33.56 -45.13
CA SER A 33 -12.15 -33.83 -46.59
C SER A 33 -12.22 -32.55 -47.45
N ASP A 34 -11.24 -32.35 -48.34
CA ASP A 34 -11.29 -31.39 -49.47
C ASP A 34 -12.35 -31.76 -50.53
N SER A 35 -12.81 -30.79 -51.33
CA SER A 35 -12.58 -30.80 -52.80
C SER A 35 -13.31 -29.69 -53.61
N ASN A 36 -12.65 -29.35 -54.73
CA ASN A 36 -12.90 -28.28 -55.71
C ASN A 36 -14.23 -28.31 -56.51
N SER A 37 -14.64 -27.12 -56.99
CA SER A 37 -15.07 -26.85 -58.38
C SER A 37 -15.15 -25.33 -58.61
N ASP A 38 -14.39 -24.69 -59.51
CA ASP A 38 -14.58 -24.60 -60.99
C ASP A 38 -15.85 -23.80 -61.39
N PHE A 39 -15.89 -22.89 -62.39
CA PHE A 39 -14.87 -22.33 -63.31
C PHE A 39 -15.39 -21.03 -63.99
N SER A 40 -14.61 -20.46 -64.94
CA SER A 40 -14.93 -19.39 -65.92
C SER A 40 -14.87 -17.92 -65.45
N GLY A 41 -14.27 -16.98 -66.20
CA GLY A 41 -13.41 -17.13 -67.38
C GLY A 41 -13.12 -15.82 -68.16
N SER A 42 -11.83 -15.48 -68.34
CA SER A 42 -11.17 -14.89 -69.55
C SER A 42 -11.83 -13.76 -70.40
N ASN A 43 -11.13 -12.75 -70.94
CA ASN A 43 -9.70 -12.38 -70.92
C ASN A 43 -9.44 -10.98 -71.54
N ALA A 44 -8.29 -10.37 -71.16
CA ALA A 44 -7.42 -9.43 -71.93
C ALA A 44 -8.02 -8.11 -72.52
N SER A 45 -7.35 -6.95 -72.53
CA SER A 45 -6.02 -6.46 -72.08
C SER A 45 -6.14 -4.92 -71.86
N ASN A 46 -5.23 -4.13 -71.27
CA ASN A 46 -3.76 -4.21 -71.19
C ASN A 46 -3.20 -3.28 -70.06
N SER A 47 -1.89 -3.29 -69.82
CA SER A 47 -1.08 -2.43 -68.91
C SER A 47 -1.23 -2.58 -67.38
N GLN A 48 -0.30 -3.38 -66.83
CA GLN A 48 0.25 -3.44 -65.45
C GLN A 48 1.09 -2.18 -65.07
N PRO A 49 1.78 -2.10 -63.90
CA PRO A 49 1.68 -2.83 -62.61
C PRO A 49 1.73 -1.86 -61.39
N ASP A 50 1.69 -2.26 -60.10
CA ASP A 50 1.01 -3.38 -59.47
C ASP A 50 0.60 -3.02 -58.03
N ARG A 51 -0.21 -3.89 -57.42
CA ARG A 51 -0.91 -3.67 -56.15
C ARG A 51 -0.10 -3.90 -54.88
N SER A 52 -0.46 -3.15 -53.85
CA SER A 52 -0.43 -3.57 -52.44
C SER A 52 -1.56 -4.56 -52.12
N ILE A 53 -1.39 -5.41 -51.09
CA ILE A 53 -2.37 -5.80 -50.04
C ILE A 53 -2.23 -7.28 -49.60
N SER A 54 -2.08 -7.46 -48.26
CA SER A 54 -2.46 -8.57 -47.34
C SER A 54 -2.59 -10.04 -47.86
N SER A 55 -2.25 -11.05 -47.06
CA SER A 55 -2.95 -11.31 -45.78
C SER A 55 -2.37 -12.44 -44.92
N SER A 56 -2.67 -12.34 -43.62
CA SER A 56 -2.75 -13.38 -42.57
C SER A 56 -2.13 -14.77 -42.77
N ALA A 57 -1.26 -15.15 -41.84
CA ALA A 57 -1.23 -16.51 -41.26
C ALA A 57 -0.72 -16.47 -39.81
N SER A 58 -1.10 -17.49 -39.04
CA SER A 58 -0.68 -17.78 -37.66
C SER A 58 0.81 -18.12 -37.56
N GLY A 59 1.44 -17.82 -36.41
CA GLY A 59 2.80 -18.26 -36.09
C GLY A 59 2.90 -18.71 -34.64
N HIS A 60 2.72 -20.02 -34.41
CA HIS A 60 3.02 -20.65 -33.11
C HIS A 60 4.39 -21.37 -33.12
N ASP A 61 5.10 -21.33 -34.26
CA ASP A 61 6.29 -22.14 -34.59
C ASP A 61 7.57 -21.30 -34.84
N GLU A 62 7.70 -20.13 -34.18
CA GLU A 62 8.87 -19.24 -34.34
C GLU A 62 9.80 -19.20 -33.11
N PHE A 63 9.83 -20.28 -32.33
CA PHE A 63 10.74 -20.42 -31.18
C PHE A 63 11.87 -21.45 -31.38
N ASP A 64 11.64 -22.51 -32.16
CA ASP A 64 12.65 -23.56 -32.38
C ASP A 64 13.62 -23.23 -33.55
N ALA A 65 13.16 -22.48 -34.56
CA ALA A 65 13.98 -22.11 -35.73
C ALA A 65 15.18 -21.18 -35.42
N VAL A 66 15.19 -20.52 -34.24
CA VAL A 66 16.28 -19.63 -33.82
C VAL A 66 17.43 -20.39 -33.14
N LEU A 67 17.17 -21.57 -32.56
CA LEU A 67 18.18 -22.39 -31.90
C LEU A 67 19.13 -23.09 -32.89
N ASP A 68 18.61 -23.62 -34.00
CA ASP A 68 19.45 -24.30 -35.00
C ASP A 68 20.34 -23.33 -35.82
N SER A 69 19.88 -22.09 -36.04
CA SER A 69 20.66 -21.08 -36.77
C SER A 69 21.95 -20.69 -36.04
N MET A 70 21.95 -20.68 -34.70
CA MET A 70 23.14 -20.32 -33.91
C MET A 70 24.18 -21.45 -33.83
N SER A 71 23.80 -22.71 -34.00
CA SER A 71 24.74 -23.85 -33.99
C SER A 71 25.63 -23.92 -35.25
N GLN A 72 25.19 -23.36 -36.39
CA GLN A 72 25.96 -23.41 -37.64
C GLN A 72 26.94 -22.24 -37.82
N GLN A 73 26.85 -21.17 -37.03
CA GLN A 73 27.82 -20.04 -37.09
C GLN A 73 29.07 -20.20 -36.20
N MET A 74 29.21 -21.30 -35.45
CA MET A 74 30.42 -21.62 -34.69
C MET A 74 31.31 -22.73 -35.30
N GLN A 75 31.06 -23.14 -36.55
CA GLN A 75 31.85 -24.18 -37.24
C GLN A 75 32.44 -23.72 -38.60
N SER A 76 33.11 -22.56 -38.65
CA SER A 76 33.87 -22.16 -39.85
C SER A 76 35.03 -21.17 -39.61
N SER A 77 36.07 -21.58 -38.89
CA SER A 77 37.38 -20.87 -38.90
C SER A 77 38.56 -21.72 -38.43
N SER A 78 38.76 -22.89 -39.04
CA SER A 78 39.99 -23.69 -38.85
C SER A 78 40.92 -23.58 -40.06
N SER A 79 41.95 -22.72 -39.98
CA SER A 79 43.10 -22.76 -40.88
C SER A 79 44.37 -22.37 -40.11
N SER A 80 45.35 -23.27 -40.13
CA SER A 80 46.56 -23.26 -39.30
C SER A 80 47.68 -22.33 -39.81
N SER A 81 48.38 -21.66 -38.89
CA SER A 81 49.82 -21.40 -39.04
C SER A 81 50.50 -21.13 -37.69
N ASP A 82 51.55 -21.90 -37.43
CA ASP A 82 52.68 -21.74 -36.50
C ASP A 82 52.50 -21.74 -34.98
N GLN A 83 53.45 -22.44 -34.37
CA GLN A 83 53.55 -22.76 -32.95
C GLN A 83 54.26 -21.64 -32.19
N SER A 84 53.56 -21.01 -31.26
CA SER A 84 54.15 -20.59 -29.99
C SER A 84 53.42 -21.32 -28.87
N LEU A 85 54.17 -21.79 -27.86
CA LEU A 85 53.59 -22.39 -26.66
C LEU A 85 52.72 -21.33 -25.98
N PRO A 86 51.47 -21.63 -25.58
CA PRO A 86 50.66 -20.66 -24.87
C PRO A 86 51.34 -20.35 -23.53
N GLU A 87 51.65 -19.07 -23.32
CA GLU A 87 51.95 -18.57 -21.99
C GLU A 87 50.78 -18.96 -21.07
N THR A 88 51.08 -19.58 -19.93
CA THR A 88 50.05 -19.99 -18.97
C THR A 88 49.25 -18.77 -18.53
N GLU A 89 47.98 -18.68 -18.94
CA GLU A 89 47.07 -17.61 -18.56
C GLU A 89 46.98 -17.52 -17.04
N SER A 90 47.68 -16.55 -16.46
CA SER A 90 47.66 -16.30 -15.02
C SER A 90 46.34 -15.65 -14.63
N SER A 91 45.49 -16.39 -13.91
CA SER A 91 44.21 -15.87 -13.43
C SER A 91 44.42 -14.59 -12.62
N ASN A 92 43.58 -13.58 -12.85
CA ASN A 92 43.65 -12.31 -12.12
C ASN A 92 43.37 -12.48 -10.61
N CYS A 93 42.85 -13.63 -10.18
CA CYS A 93 42.66 -14.01 -8.79
C CYS A 93 43.93 -14.53 -8.09
N GLN A 94 45.05 -14.76 -8.79
CA GLN A 94 46.21 -15.51 -8.26
C GLN A 94 46.92 -14.88 -7.06
N ASN A 95 46.79 -13.57 -6.85
CA ASN A 95 47.32 -12.85 -5.68
C ASN A 95 46.22 -12.43 -4.68
N THR A 96 45.09 -13.14 -4.64
CA THR A 96 43.95 -12.83 -3.75
C THR A 96 43.72 -13.94 -2.72
N PRO A 97 43.06 -13.66 -1.57
CA PRO A 97 42.69 -14.70 -0.59
C PRO A 97 41.86 -15.85 -1.18
N LEU A 98 41.12 -15.59 -2.26
CA LEU A 98 40.35 -16.59 -2.99
C LEU A 98 41.24 -17.71 -3.56
N ALA A 99 42.47 -17.40 -3.98
CA ALA A 99 43.38 -18.39 -4.57
C ALA A 99 43.71 -19.55 -3.62
N GLU A 100 43.93 -19.26 -2.33
CA GLU A 100 44.21 -20.32 -1.35
C GLU A 100 42.99 -21.22 -1.12
N SER A 101 41.79 -20.63 -0.94
CA SER A 101 40.55 -21.38 -0.72
C SER A 101 40.19 -22.25 -1.93
N VAL A 102 40.31 -21.69 -3.14
CA VAL A 102 40.03 -22.41 -4.39
C VAL A 102 41.07 -23.50 -4.67
N SER A 103 42.35 -23.30 -4.31
CA SER A 103 43.39 -24.34 -4.48
C SER A 103 43.11 -25.64 -3.71
N LYS A 104 42.27 -25.55 -2.66
CA LYS A 104 41.85 -26.68 -1.82
C LYS A 104 40.45 -27.22 -2.18
N SER A 105 39.75 -26.55 -3.11
CA SER A 105 38.40 -26.95 -3.53
C SER A 105 38.45 -28.04 -4.61
N SER A 106 37.60 -29.05 -4.49
CA SER A 106 37.36 -30.04 -5.54
C SER A 106 36.35 -29.57 -6.60
N LEU A 107 35.64 -28.46 -6.35
CA LEU A 107 34.49 -28.01 -7.12
C LEU A 107 34.80 -26.82 -8.04
N PHE A 108 35.69 -25.93 -7.60
CA PHE A 108 36.06 -24.72 -8.32
C PHE A 108 37.51 -24.74 -8.79
N ARG A 109 37.78 -23.99 -9.86
CA ARG A 109 39.10 -23.67 -10.40
C ARG A 109 39.32 -22.18 -10.32
N LEU A 110 40.58 -21.74 -10.22
CA LEU A 110 40.89 -20.31 -10.12
C LEU A 110 40.57 -19.52 -11.42
N THR A 111 40.39 -20.23 -12.53
CA THR A 111 39.93 -19.70 -13.82
C THR A 111 38.41 -19.55 -13.91
N ASP A 112 37.64 -20.14 -12.98
CA ASP A 112 36.18 -20.00 -12.96
C ASP A 112 35.75 -18.62 -12.45
N PHE A 113 36.67 -17.81 -11.92
CA PHE A 113 36.39 -16.57 -11.19
C PHE A 113 37.02 -15.33 -11.83
N ASP A 114 36.32 -14.20 -11.76
CA ASP A 114 36.90 -12.86 -11.98
C ASP A 114 37.14 -12.14 -10.66
N CYS A 115 38.38 -11.69 -10.42
CA CYS A 115 38.79 -10.85 -9.29
C CYS A 115 39.16 -9.40 -9.68
N SER A 116 38.76 -8.93 -10.87
CA SER A 116 39.17 -7.62 -11.41
C SER A 116 38.71 -6.38 -10.62
N GLU A 117 37.76 -6.51 -9.68
CA GLU A 117 37.30 -5.38 -8.84
C GLU A 117 37.16 -5.71 -7.35
N SER A 118 37.73 -4.83 -6.54
CA SER A 118 37.58 -4.80 -5.09
C SER A 118 36.24 -4.18 -4.66
N ASN A 119 35.63 -4.73 -3.62
CA ASN A 119 34.49 -4.16 -2.89
C ASN A 119 34.93 -3.38 -1.62
N GLU A 120 36.23 -3.08 -1.46
CA GLU A 120 36.75 -2.23 -0.38
C GLU A 120 36.06 -0.86 -0.35
N GLY A 121 35.72 -0.36 0.84
CA GLY A 121 35.03 0.92 1.03
C GLY A 121 33.49 0.83 1.11
N TRP A 122 32.91 -0.37 1.01
CA TRP A 122 31.45 -0.56 1.06
C TRP A 122 30.81 -0.13 2.39
N GLU A 123 31.50 -0.32 3.53
CA GLU A 123 30.96 0.02 4.85
C GLU A 123 30.65 1.51 5.00
N GLN A 124 31.47 2.35 4.36
CA GLN A 124 31.35 3.80 4.34
C GLN A 124 30.24 4.27 3.38
N ALA A 125 29.79 3.39 2.47
CA ALA A 125 28.68 3.66 1.54
C ALA A 125 27.29 3.32 2.11
N ILE A 126 27.20 2.62 3.25
CA ILE A 126 25.93 2.36 3.94
C ILE A 126 25.28 3.71 4.31
N PRO A 127 24.06 4.02 3.83
CA PRO A 127 23.43 5.30 4.13
C PRO A 127 23.21 5.49 5.63
N PRO A 128 23.39 6.71 6.19
CA PRO A 128 23.18 6.98 7.61
C PRO A 128 21.72 6.75 8.06
N PRO A 129 21.45 6.64 9.37
CA PRO A 129 20.09 6.52 9.90
C PRO A 129 19.24 7.70 9.42
N ALA A 130 18.04 7.41 8.90
CA ALA A 130 17.19 8.41 8.27
C ALA A 130 16.91 9.62 9.18
N THR A 131 16.43 9.40 10.43
CA THR A 131 16.30 10.47 11.44
C THR A 131 17.44 10.42 12.46
N ASN A 132 17.73 11.56 13.08
CA ASN A 132 18.63 11.66 14.24
C ASN A 132 18.08 11.03 15.54
N SER A 133 16.85 10.50 15.54
CA SER A 133 16.20 9.94 16.73
C SER A 133 16.89 8.69 17.26
N THR A 134 16.86 8.51 18.59
CA THR A 134 17.44 7.34 19.28
C THR A 134 16.87 6.01 18.75
N ARG A 135 15.58 5.99 18.36
CA ARG A 135 14.93 4.81 17.78
C ARG A 135 15.48 4.49 16.38
N ALA A 136 15.60 5.49 15.50
CA ALA A 136 16.13 5.27 14.15
C ALA A 136 17.60 4.87 14.17
N LYS A 137 18.43 5.55 14.98
CA LYS A 137 19.84 5.17 15.22
C LYS A 137 19.97 3.72 15.69
N ARG A 138 19.15 3.28 16.66
CA ARG A 138 19.15 1.90 17.16
C ARG A 138 18.74 0.88 16.10
N LEU A 139 17.70 1.16 15.31
CA LEU A 139 17.25 0.27 14.24
C LEU A 139 18.27 0.18 13.10
N TRP A 140 18.89 1.30 12.73
CA TRP A 140 19.97 1.35 11.75
C TRP A 140 21.20 0.57 12.21
N LEU A 141 21.64 0.71 13.47
CA LEU A 141 22.74 -0.08 14.03
C LEU A 141 22.47 -1.59 13.93
N LYS A 142 21.22 -2.04 14.19
CA LYS A 142 20.85 -3.45 14.03
C LYS A 142 20.97 -3.95 12.58
N ARG A 143 20.58 -3.11 11.60
CA ARG A 143 20.72 -3.42 10.18
C ARG A 143 22.17 -3.40 9.72
N ARG A 144 22.96 -2.40 10.11
CA ARG A 144 24.42 -2.36 9.86
C ARG A 144 25.11 -3.60 10.45
N ASN A 145 24.77 -4.00 11.67
CA ASN A 145 25.34 -5.21 12.27
C ASN A 145 24.96 -6.49 11.50
N LEU A 146 23.70 -6.63 11.05
CA LEU A 146 23.32 -7.74 10.16
C LEU A 146 24.15 -7.76 8.86
N LEU A 147 24.40 -6.58 8.26
CA LEU A 147 25.23 -6.49 7.06
C LEU A 147 26.68 -6.87 7.34
N LEU A 148 27.26 -6.47 8.46
CA LEU A 148 28.63 -6.85 8.87
C LEU A 148 28.76 -8.35 9.20
N GLU A 149 27.79 -8.92 9.91
CA GLU A 149 27.73 -10.37 10.17
C GLU A 149 27.66 -11.18 8.87
N PHE A 150 26.87 -10.71 7.90
CA PHE A 150 26.80 -11.33 6.58
C PHE A 150 28.08 -11.13 5.76
N ALA A 151 28.71 -9.96 5.84
CA ALA A 151 30.00 -9.67 5.21
C ALA A 151 31.07 -10.66 5.65
N ASP A 152 31.23 -10.81 6.96
CA ASP A 152 32.20 -11.70 7.59
C ASP A 152 31.99 -13.16 7.16
N HIS A 153 30.74 -13.62 7.19
CA HIS A 153 30.38 -14.97 6.73
C HIS A 153 30.67 -15.20 5.25
N GLN A 154 30.39 -14.24 4.37
CA GLN A 154 30.63 -14.39 2.93
C GLN A 154 32.13 -14.30 2.60
N ASN A 155 32.87 -13.38 3.24
CA ASN A 155 34.29 -13.16 2.96
C ASN A 155 35.18 -14.30 3.49
N ASN A 156 34.81 -14.91 4.62
CA ASN A 156 35.53 -16.03 5.25
C ASN A 156 34.93 -17.41 4.90
N PHE A 157 34.14 -17.50 3.83
CA PHE A 157 33.46 -18.73 3.44
C PHE A 157 34.43 -19.81 2.94
N ASP A 158 34.33 -21.03 3.48
CA ASP A 158 35.21 -22.14 3.08
C ASP A 158 34.71 -22.84 1.80
N LEU A 159 35.39 -22.59 0.67
CA LEU A 159 35.14 -23.25 -0.61
C LEU A 159 35.69 -24.68 -0.68
N SER A 160 36.45 -25.13 0.32
CA SER A 160 37.02 -26.48 0.40
C SER A 160 36.16 -27.47 1.17
N ASP A 161 35.23 -27.02 2.02
CA ASP A 161 34.28 -27.90 2.72
C ASP A 161 33.32 -28.58 1.72
N PRO A 162 33.28 -29.93 1.65
CA PRO A 162 32.32 -30.64 0.80
C PRO A 162 30.85 -30.38 1.18
N ASN A 163 30.55 -29.90 2.39
CA ASN A 163 29.20 -29.56 2.82
C ASN A 163 28.79 -28.12 2.48
N SER A 164 29.72 -27.29 1.98
CA SER A 164 29.43 -25.91 1.59
C SER A 164 28.36 -25.86 0.50
N LYS A 165 27.38 -24.97 0.72
CA LYS A 165 26.19 -24.78 -0.12
C LYS A 165 26.19 -23.38 -0.74
N TYR A 166 25.72 -23.30 -1.98
CA TYR A 166 25.82 -22.12 -2.83
C TYR A 166 24.45 -21.62 -3.25
N ILE A 167 24.34 -20.33 -3.53
CA ILE A 167 23.22 -19.75 -4.25
C ILE A 167 23.74 -18.81 -5.33
N VAL A 168 23.27 -19.02 -6.56
CA VAL A 168 23.78 -18.36 -7.76
C VAL A 168 22.69 -17.43 -8.30
N PHE A 169 23.01 -16.15 -8.44
CA PHE A 169 22.23 -15.26 -9.29
C PHE A 169 22.67 -15.45 -10.74
N TRP A 170 21.75 -15.96 -11.58
CA TRP A 170 21.95 -16.06 -13.03
C TRP A 170 21.09 -15.00 -13.72
N PRO A 171 21.67 -13.92 -14.26
CA PRO A 171 20.91 -12.85 -14.89
C PRO A 171 20.09 -13.33 -16.09
N ILE A 172 18.92 -12.71 -16.24
CA ILE A 172 17.98 -12.94 -17.35
C ILE A 172 18.07 -11.82 -18.39
N PHE A 173 17.68 -12.14 -19.63
CA PHE A 173 17.57 -11.19 -20.73
C PHE A 173 16.37 -10.24 -20.51
N ALA A 174 16.53 -9.30 -19.58
CA ALA A 174 15.46 -8.41 -19.12
C ALA A 174 16.03 -7.08 -18.57
N GLY A 175 15.13 -6.10 -18.41
CA GLY A 175 15.48 -4.81 -17.81
C GLY A 175 16.05 -4.93 -16.40
N ILE A 176 16.87 -3.96 -16.01
CA ILE A 176 17.52 -3.86 -14.68
C ILE A 176 16.54 -4.08 -13.51
N GLY A 177 15.30 -3.60 -13.59
CA GLY A 177 14.29 -3.80 -12.55
C GLY A 177 13.93 -5.26 -12.27
N ASN A 178 13.95 -6.13 -13.28
CA ASN A 178 13.73 -7.57 -13.08
C ASN A 178 14.97 -8.24 -12.49
N ASN A 179 16.14 -7.96 -13.07
CA ASN A 179 17.40 -8.53 -12.62
C ASN A 179 17.71 -8.17 -11.16
N LEU A 180 17.50 -6.90 -10.75
CA LEU A 180 17.71 -6.48 -9.36
C LEU A 180 16.66 -7.07 -8.39
N ALA A 181 15.45 -7.39 -8.85
CA ALA A 181 14.46 -8.08 -8.00
C ALA A 181 14.89 -9.51 -7.67
N VAL A 182 15.39 -10.26 -8.67
CA VAL A 182 15.97 -11.59 -8.44
C VAL A 182 17.24 -11.47 -7.58
N PHE A 183 18.11 -10.51 -7.87
CA PHE A 183 19.34 -10.26 -7.09
C PHE A 183 19.05 -10.05 -5.60
N ALA A 184 18.10 -9.17 -5.26
CA ALA A 184 17.73 -8.89 -3.88
C ALA A 184 17.12 -10.12 -3.18
N GLU A 185 16.42 -10.97 -3.90
CA GLU A 185 15.86 -12.22 -3.37
C GLU A 185 16.96 -13.26 -3.10
N VAL A 186 17.89 -13.45 -4.04
CA VAL A 186 19.09 -14.29 -3.85
C VAL A 186 19.89 -13.81 -2.63
N MET A 187 20.05 -12.49 -2.47
CA MET A 187 20.78 -11.88 -1.37
C MET A 187 20.09 -12.13 -0.03
N LEU A 188 18.75 -12.05 0.02
CA LEU A 188 17.98 -12.36 1.23
C LEU A 188 18.06 -13.84 1.62
N ILE A 189 18.07 -14.75 0.64
CA ILE A 189 18.26 -16.18 0.90
C ILE A 189 19.67 -16.43 1.41
N ALA A 190 20.71 -15.88 0.77
CA ALA A 190 22.10 -16.00 1.24
C ALA A 190 22.29 -15.46 2.67
N MET A 191 21.75 -14.28 2.98
CA MET A 191 21.78 -13.63 4.30
C MET A 191 21.20 -14.47 5.45
N ARG A 192 20.42 -15.51 5.15
CA ARG A 192 19.70 -16.28 6.17
C ARG A 192 20.00 -17.77 6.14
N SER A 193 20.36 -18.30 4.97
CA SER A 193 20.67 -19.71 4.75
C SER A 193 22.16 -20.05 4.91
N ASN A 194 23.01 -19.02 5.10
CA ASN A 194 24.47 -19.13 5.12
C ASN A 194 25.07 -19.72 3.84
N ARG A 195 24.32 -19.72 2.72
CA ARG A 195 24.85 -20.10 1.40
C ARG A 195 25.82 -19.03 0.89
N LYS A 196 26.89 -19.46 0.22
CA LYS A 196 27.79 -18.56 -0.51
C LYS A 196 27.07 -17.99 -1.73
N PHE A 197 27.04 -16.66 -1.81
CA PHE A 197 26.41 -15.91 -2.88
C PHE A 197 27.38 -15.78 -4.07
N LEU A 198 26.95 -16.27 -5.24
CA LEU A 198 27.72 -16.19 -6.49
C LEU A 198 26.92 -15.45 -7.56
N VAL A 199 27.61 -14.74 -8.46
CA VAL A 199 27.00 -14.10 -9.64
C VAL A 199 27.55 -14.73 -10.90
N TYR A 200 26.69 -15.19 -11.80
CA TYR A 200 27.12 -15.73 -13.10
C TYR A 200 27.17 -14.65 -14.18
N ASP A 201 28.28 -14.61 -14.93
CA ASP A 201 28.43 -13.83 -16.19
C ASP A 201 27.97 -12.36 -16.08
N TRP A 202 28.50 -11.66 -15.06
CA TRP A 202 28.24 -10.23 -14.84
C TRP A 202 29.33 -9.53 -14.00
N ASP A 203 30.56 -9.46 -14.50
CA ASP A 203 31.68 -8.76 -13.85
C ASP A 203 31.37 -7.28 -13.59
N THR A 204 30.73 -6.62 -14.57
CA THR A 204 30.51 -5.17 -14.56
C THR A 204 29.60 -4.72 -13.42
N LEU A 205 28.80 -5.60 -12.83
CA LEU A 205 27.87 -5.27 -11.74
C LEU A 205 28.60 -4.67 -10.53
N ARG A 206 29.83 -5.16 -10.25
CA ARG A 206 30.70 -4.61 -9.20
C ARG A 206 31.06 -3.14 -9.43
N SER A 207 31.13 -2.69 -10.68
CA SER A 207 31.48 -1.30 -11.00
C SER A 207 30.35 -0.32 -10.66
N TYR A 208 29.10 -0.79 -10.52
CA TYR A 208 27.93 0.04 -10.25
C TYR A 208 27.52 0.08 -8.78
N PHE A 209 27.67 -1.05 -8.08
CA PHE A 209 27.18 -1.21 -6.70
C PHE A 209 28.29 -1.58 -5.73
N TYR A 210 28.20 -0.99 -4.54
CA TYR A 210 28.76 -1.57 -3.32
C TYR A 210 27.73 -2.50 -2.71
N LEU A 211 28.18 -3.70 -2.35
CA LEU A 211 27.40 -4.70 -1.63
C LEU A 211 28.01 -4.95 -0.24
N PRO A 212 27.27 -5.56 0.70
CA PRO A 212 27.73 -5.74 2.06
C PRO A 212 28.62 -6.98 2.23
N PHE A 213 29.36 -7.36 1.18
CA PHE A 213 30.25 -8.51 1.10
C PHE A 213 31.02 -8.45 -0.23
N GLN A 214 32.21 -9.05 -0.30
CA GLN A 214 32.81 -9.36 -1.61
C GLN A 214 32.01 -10.53 -2.21
N PHE A 215 31.50 -10.35 -3.42
CA PHE A 215 30.91 -11.44 -4.20
C PHE A 215 31.86 -11.86 -5.32
N GLU A 216 31.90 -13.16 -5.53
CA GLU A 216 32.61 -13.79 -6.61
C GLU A 216 31.71 -13.81 -7.85
N VAL A 217 32.29 -13.37 -8.96
CA VAL A 217 31.68 -13.50 -10.28
C VAL A 217 32.27 -14.77 -10.89
N ILE A 218 31.40 -15.72 -11.20
CA ILE A 218 31.75 -16.96 -11.90
C ILE A 218 31.50 -16.80 -13.40
N THR A 219 32.50 -17.16 -14.20
CA THR A 219 32.46 -17.13 -15.69
C THR A 219 31.91 -18.44 -16.25
N GLU A 220 32.19 -19.55 -15.58
CA GLU A 220 31.75 -20.89 -15.94
C GLU A 220 30.48 -21.31 -15.19
N LYS A 221 29.70 -22.21 -15.81
CA LYS A 221 28.50 -22.80 -15.18
C LYS A 221 28.87 -23.90 -14.19
N VAL A 222 29.61 -23.53 -13.14
CA VAL A 222 30.15 -24.45 -12.12
C VAL A 222 29.10 -25.36 -11.46
N TRP A 223 27.81 -24.97 -11.47
CA TRP A 223 26.70 -25.80 -10.97
C TRP A 223 26.35 -26.99 -11.87
N GLU A 224 26.67 -26.96 -13.17
CA GLU A 224 26.47 -28.13 -14.06
C GLU A 224 27.41 -29.30 -13.71
N ARG A 225 28.36 -29.08 -12.78
CA ARG A 225 29.22 -30.11 -12.19
C ARG A 225 28.52 -30.90 -11.06
N ASP A 226 27.34 -30.48 -10.63
CA ASP A 226 26.58 -31.06 -9.51
C ASP A 226 25.15 -31.44 -9.95
N PRO A 227 24.77 -32.73 -9.89
CA PRO A 227 23.50 -33.22 -10.42
C PRO A 227 22.29 -32.82 -9.57
N ASP A 228 22.47 -32.45 -8.31
CA ASP A 228 21.41 -32.09 -7.37
C ASP A 228 21.10 -30.57 -7.38
N THR A 229 21.55 -29.88 -8.43
CA THR A 229 21.33 -28.44 -8.64
C THR A 229 19.85 -28.14 -8.88
N LEU A 230 19.28 -27.22 -8.09
CA LEU A 230 17.92 -26.72 -8.28
C LEU A 230 17.93 -25.38 -9.02
N ILE A 231 17.22 -25.30 -10.14
CA ILE A 231 17.13 -24.09 -10.98
C ILE A 231 15.73 -23.48 -10.91
N VAL A 232 15.64 -22.17 -10.67
CA VAL A 232 14.41 -21.38 -10.69
C VAL A 232 14.34 -20.59 -11.98
N GLU A 233 13.56 -21.07 -12.94
CA GLU A 233 13.41 -20.43 -14.26
C GLU A 233 12.23 -19.47 -14.36
N LYS A 234 11.13 -19.75 -13.65
CA LYS A 234 9.85 -19.03 -13.79
C LYS A 234 9.41 -18.44 -12.45
N THR A 235 8.79 -17.25 -12.51
CA THR A 235 8.30 -16.54 -11.32
C THR A 235 7.30 -17.40 -10.56
N ASN A 236 7.47 -17.51 -9.25
CA ASN A 236 6.61 -18.27 -8.34
C ASN A 236 6.47 -19.77 -8.68
N GLN A 237 7.42 -20.34 -9.44
CA GLN A 237 7.48 -21.77 -9.78
C GLN A 237 8.82 -22.36 -9.31
N CYS A 238 9.03 -22.35 -7.99
CA CYS A 238 10.28 -22.81 -7.40
C CYS A 238 10.18 -24.27 -6.97
N PRO A 239 11.19 -25.12 -7.26
CA PRO A 239 11.17 -26.55 -6.93
C PRO A 239 11.39 -26.83 -5.43
N PHE A 240 11.33 -25.78 -4.59
CA PHE A 240 11.55 -25.83 -3.15
C PHE A 240 10.68 -24.78 -2.45
N SER A 241 10.43 -25.00 -1.16
CA SER A 241 9.84 -24.00 -0.26
C SER A 241 10.80 -22.82 -0.07
N PRO A 242 10.41 -21.57 -0.40
CA PRO A 242 11.31 -20.40 -0.27
C PRO A 242 11.71 -20.12 1.18
N VAL A 243 10.85 -20.47 2.14
CA VAL A 243 11.12 -20.38 3.58
C VAL A 243 12.20 -21.40 3.99
N ASP A 244 12.11 -22.64 3.49
CA ASP A 244 13.10 -23.67 3.80
C ASP A 244 14.45 -23.42 3.11
N ALA A 245 14.44 -22.77 1.93
CA ALA A 245 15.65 -22.26 1.30
C ALA A 245 16.33 -21.21 2.21
N CYS A 246 15.59 -20.22 2.70
CA CYS A 246 16.08 -19.25 3.68
C CYS A 246 16.56 -19.87 5.00
N HIS A 247 16.04 -21.03 5.41
CA HIS A 247 16.47 -21.74 6.62
C HIS A 247 17.62 -22.74 6.37
N GLY A 248 18.19 -22.79 5.16
CA GLY A 248 19.28 -23.71 4.82
C GLY A 248 18.86 -25.19 4.75
N LYS A 249 17.57 -25.50 4.88
CA LYS A 249 17.02 -26.87 4.92
C LYS A 249 16.89 -27.51 3.54
N VAL A 250 16.88 -26.72 2.46
CA VAL A 250 16.93 -27.26 1.10
C VAL A 250 18.28 -27.94 0.89
N ASP A 251 18.27 -29.22 0.58
CA ASP A 251 19.47 -30.07 0.52
C ASP A 251 20.15 -30.11 -0.86
N ALA A 252 19.95 -29.07 -1.67
CA ALA A 252 20.68 -28.88 -2.92
C ALA A 252 22.02 -28.21 -2.68
N LYS A 253 23.10 -28.70 -3.31
CA LYS A 253 24.42 -28.03 -3.29
C LYS A 253 24.32 -26.62 -3.86
N PHE A 254 23.73 -26.49 -5.05
CA PHE A 254 23.46 -25.22 -5.72
C PHE A 254 21.96 -24.94 -5.80
N ILE A 255 21.59 -23.69 -5.52
CA ILE A 255 20.31 -23.11 -5.93
C ILE A 255 20.62 -22.01 -6.95
N VAL A 256 20.15 -22.14 -8.18
CA VAL A 256 20.40 -21.18 -9.27
C VAL A 256 19.11 -20.41 -9.55
N MET A 257 19.12 -19.10 -9.33
CA MET A 257 17.94 -18.25 -9.51
C MET A 257 18.06 -17.38 -10.75
N ARG A 258 17.17 -17.63 -11.72
CA ARG A 258 16.90 -16.78 -12.89
C ARG A 258 15.65 -15.92 -12.68
N SER A 259 14.76 -16.36 -11.79
CA SER A 259 13.48 -15.69 -11.50
C SER A 259 13.16 -15.68 -10.00
N THR A 260 12.11 -14.95 -9.62
CA THR A 260 11.70 -14.71 -8.23
C THR A 260 10.80 -15.82 -7.68
N CYS A 261 11.05 -16.27 -6.45
CA CYS A 261 10.17 -17.18 -5.70
C CYS A 261 9.13 -16.45 -4.84
N LEU A 262 9.12 -15.11 -4.87
CA LEU A 262 8.34 -14.27 -3.96
C LEU A 262 8.69 -14.56 -2.48
N THR A 263 9.96 -14.85 -2.21
CA THR A 263 10.47 -15.26 -0.88
C THR A 263 10.09 -14.25 0.20
N VAL A 264 10.19 -12.95 -0.07
CA VAL A 264 9.79 -11.90 0.89
C VAL A 264 8.32 -12.07 1.29
N GLN A 265 7.43 -12.28 0.32
CA GLN A 265 5.99 -12.47 0.50
C GLN A 265 5.66 -13.75 1.29
N GLN A 266 6.51 -14.78 1.22
CA GLN A 266 6.34 -16.00 2.03
C GLN A 266 6.88 -15.81 3.45
N LEU A 267 8.10 -15.27 3.62
CA LEU A 267 8.73 -15.03 4.92
C LEU A 267 7.88 -14.15 5.85
N ILE A 268 7.17 -13.14 5.33
CA ILE A 268 6.35 -12.27 6.18
C ILE A 268 5.09 -12.93 6.73
N LYS A 269 4.69 -14.10 6.20
CA LYS A 269 3.58 -14.91 6.72
C LYS A 269 4.00 -15.74 7.93
N GLU A 270 5.28 -16.08 8.03
CA GLU A 270 5.81 -16.95 9.08
C GLU A 270 6.24 -16.16 10.32
N ARG A 271 5.71 -16.55 11.48
CA ARG A 271 5.88 -15.82 12.76
C ARG A 271 7.35 -15.73 13.21
N SER A 272 8.12 -16.82 13.01
CA SER A 272 9.56 -16.87 13.25
C SER A 272 10.34 -15.90 12.37
N ASP A 273 9.87 -15.71 11.15
CA ASP A 273 10.62 -15.02 10.11
C ASP A 273 10.35 -13.53 10.20
N LYS A 274 9.09 -13.15 10.41
CA LYS A 274 8.70 -11.82 10.87
C LYS A 274 9.46 -11.42 12.16
N SER A 275 9.65 -12.34 13.11
CA SER A 275 10.48 -12.09 14.30
C SER A 275 11.87 -11.63 13.90
N TRP A 276 12.61 -12.49 13.18
CA TRP A 276 13.98 -12.22 12.74
C TRP A 276 14.09 -10.89 12.00
N ILE A 277 13.18 -10.61 11.04
CA ILE A 277 13.18 -9.35 10.28
C ILE A 277 13.00 -8.13 11.21
N THR A 278 12.07 -8.19 12.18
CA THR A 278 11.86 -7.10 13.15
C THR A 278 13.00 -6.97 14.17
N ASP A 279 13.60 -8.08 14.58
CA ASP A 279 14.66 -8.13 15.60
C ASP A 279 16.01 -7.65 15.03
N ARG A 280 16.26 -7.87 13.73
CA ARG A 280 17.34 -7.23 12.95
C ARG A 280 17.03 -5.78 12.56
N GLY A 281 15.86 -5.25 12.90
CA GLY A 281 15.50 -3.84 12.72
C GLY A 281 15.17 -3.43 11.28
N ILE A 282 14.94 -4.39 10.38
CA ILE A 282 14.53 -4.17 8.97
C ILE A 282 13.14 -3.55 8.90
N MET A 283 12.22 -4.00 9.75
CA MET A 283 10.87 -3.43 9.89
C MET A 283 10.51 -3.15 11.36
N ALA A 284 9.47 -2.34 11.59
CA ALA A 284 8.96 -2.09 12.93
C ALA A 284 8.16 -3.30 13.47
N LYS A 285 8.24 -3.58 14.78
CA LYS A 285 7.44 -4.64 15.43
C LYS A 285 5.93 -4.41 15.37
N THR A 286 5.52 -3.15 15.24
CA THR A 286 4.11 -2.71 15.12
C THR A 286 3.55 -2.87 13.70
N LEU A 287 4.35 -3.33 12.74
CA LEU A 287 3.92 -3.47 11.35
C LEU A 287 3.06 -4.73 11.18
N VAL A 288 1.82 -4.55 10.72
CA VAL A 288 0.84 -5.64 10.51
C VAL A 288 0.44 -5.81 9.04
N ALA A 289 0.67 -4.80 8.20
CA ALA A 289 0.34 -4.80 6.78
C ALA A 289 1.31 -5.63 5.94
N PRO A 290 0.87 -6.71 5.24
CA PRO A 290 1.77 -7.55 4.45
C PRO A 290 2.51 -6.79 3.35
N GLN A 291 1.81 -5.91 2.62
CA GLN A 291 2.43 -5.14 1.52
C GLN A 291 3.47 -4.13 2.02
N GLU A 292 3.22 -3.50 3.17
CA GLU A 292 4.17 -2.60 3.85
C GLU A 292 5.37 -3.38 4.41
N MET A 293 5.14 -4.59 4.95
CA MET A 293 6.21 -5.50 5.37
C MET A 293 7.14 -5.89 4.21
N VAL A 294 6.57 -6.27 3.05
CA VAL A 294 7.36 -6.50 1.82
C VAL A 294 8.11 -5.23 1.44
N HIS A 295 7.45 -4.07 1.49
CA HIS A 295 8.09 -2.80 1.17
C HIS A 295 9.31 -2.53 2.07
N HIS A 296 9.20 -2.71 3.39
CA HIS A 296 10.32 -2.47 4.31
C HIS A 296 11.51 -3.41 4.09
N VAL A 297 11.26 -4.69 3.78
CA VAL A 297 12.34 -5.64 3.44
C VAL A 297 13.02 -5.23 2.13
N LEU A 298 12.25 -4.91 1.09
CA LEU A 298 12.80 -4.45 -0.18
C LEU A 298 13.51 -3.08 -0.05
N ARG A 299 13.03 -2.17 0.81
CA ARG A 299 13.69 -0.89 1.10
C ARG A 299 15.06 -1.11 1.73
N PHE A 300 15.18 -2.01 2.70
CA PHE A 300 16.47 -2.41 3.25
C PHE A 300 17.41 -2.97 2.17
N LEU A 301 16.94 -3.91 1.35
CA LEU A 301 17.78 -4.55 0.31
C LEU A 301 18.20 -3.56 -0.79
N TYR A 302 17.30 -2.71 -1.30
CA TYR A 302 17.57 -1.80 -2.42
C TYR A 302 18.18 -0.44 -2.05
N ARG A 303 18.25 -0.09 -0.75
CA ARG A 303 18.78 1.19 -0.25
C ARG A 303 19.98 1.01 0.67
N GLU A 304 19.97 0.03 1.57
CA GLU A 304 21.01 -0.13 2.60
C GLU A 304 21.99 -1.25 2.29
N ALA A 305 21.53 -2.39 1.77
CA ALA A 305 22.42 -3.47 1.34
C ALA A 305 23.08 -3.14 -0.01
N MET A 306 22.28 -2.81 -1.03
CA MET A 306 22.78 -2.46 -2.37
C MET A 306 22.88 -0.94 -2.53
N THR A 307 24.10 -0.42 -2.47
CA THR A 307 24.40 1.03 -2.49
C THR A 307 25.16 1.42 -3.78
N PRO A 308 24.98 2.62 -4.34
CA PRO A 308 25.67 3.02 -5.56
C PRO A 308 27.17 3.29 -5.28
N ARG A 309 28.05 2.91 -6.22
CA ARG A 309 29.48 3.26 -6.17
C ARG A 309 29.68 4.79 -6.23
N PRO A 310 30.80 5.34 -5.72
CA PRO A 310 30.98 6.79 -5.57
C PRO A 310 30.85 7.59 -6.87
N TRP A 311 31.28 7.02 -8.00
CA TRP A 311 31.15 7.68 -9.31
C TRP A 311 29.69 7.72 -9.80
N VAL A 312 28.88 6.70 -9.52
CA VAL A 312 27.43 6.70 -9.80
C VAL A 312 26.75 7.75 -8.92
N GLN A 313 27.11 7.79 -7.63
CA GLN A 313 26.62 8.79 -6.68
C GLN A 313 27.02 10.23 -7.10
N ALA A 314 28.21 10.41 -7.67
CA ALA A 314 28.66 11.69 -8.23
C ALA A 314 27.85 12.10 -9.48
N GLN A 315 27.42 11.15 -10.32
CA GLN A 315 26.52 11.45 -11.45
C GLN A 315 25.12 11.84 -10.97
N ILE A 316 24.57 11.16 -9.94
CA ILE A 316 23.32 11.54 -9.28
C ILE A 316 23.42 12.97 -8.74
N ALA A 317 24.46 13.27 -7.97
CA ALA A 317 24.69 14.60 -7.39
C ALA A 317 24.91 15.69 -8.45
N SER A 318 25.65 15.38 -9.53
CA SER A 318 25.87 16.28 -10.66
C SER A 318 24.56 16.63 -11.37
N PHE A 319 23.69 15.63 -11.61
CA PHE A 319 22.36 15.89 -12.16
C PHE A 319 21.52 16.76 -11.22
N GLN A 320 21.47 16.42 -9.93
CA GLN A 320 20.70 17.18 -8.94
C GLN A 320 21.18 18.64 -8.84
N ALA A 321 22.49 18.89 -8.86
CA ALA A 321 23.06 20.23 -8.87
C ALA A 321 22.67 21.00 -10.15
N ARG A 322 22.79 20.36 -11.32
CA ARG A 322 22.48 20.96 -12.63
C ARG A 322 21.02 21.41 -12.76
N VAL A 323 20.08 20.63 -12.23
CA VAL A 323 18.63 20.96 -12.25
C VAL A 323 18.16 21.68 -10.98
N GLN A 324 19.07 22.03 -10.07
CA GLN A 324 18.77 22.64 -8.77
C GLN A 324 17.68 21.86 -7.98
N TRP A 325 17.83 20.54 -7.89
CA TRP A 325 16.82 19.61 -7.33
C TRP A 325 16.31 20.00 -5.93
N GLU A 326 17.19 20.52 -5.07
CA GLU A 326 16.83 20.92 -3.70
C GLU A 326 16.09 22.27 -3.63
N SER A 327 16.17 23.13 -4.65
CA SER A 327 15.36 24.36 -4.75
C SER A 327 13.97 24.13 -5.32
N HIS A 328 13.61 22.88 -5.64
CA HIS A 328 12.32 22.49 -6.24
C HIS A 328 11.58 21.45 -5.40
N TYR A 329 10.25 21.44 -5.48
CA TYR A 329 9.44 20.26 -5.16
C TYR A 329 9.38 19.36 -6.39
N VAL A 330 9.83 18.11 -6.26
CA VAL A 330 10.05 17.24 -7.44
C VAL A 330 8.98 16.16 -7.57
N ILE A 331 8.23 16.18 -8.67
CA ILE A 331 7.31 15.12 -9.07
C ILE A 331 8.07 14.16 -10.00
N GLY A 332 8.29 12.93 -9.55
CA GLY A 332 8.92 11.88 -10.34
C GLY A 332 7.89 11.16 -11.21
N ILE A 333 8.09 11.15 -12.53
CA ILE A 333 7.12 10.64 -13.50
C ILE A 333 7.80 9.52 -14.30
N HIS A 334 7.23 8.32 -14.27
CA HIS A 334 7.79 7.16 -14.98
C HIS A 334 6.77 6.53 -15.94
N VAL A 335 6.99 6.78 -17.23
CA VAL A 335 6.17 6.32 -18.36
C VAL A 335 6.88 5.14 -19.04
N ARG A 336 6.34 3.92 -18.89
CA ARG A 336 6.82 2.72 -19.57
C ARG A 336 5.86 2.38 -20.70
N THR A 337 6.31 2.57 -21.94
CA THR A 337 5.51 2.24 -23.12
C THR A 337 5.58 0.76 -23.45
N GLY A 338 6.80 0.19 -23.50
CA GLY A 338 7.06 -1.23 -23.76
C GLY A 338 8.18 -1.53 -24.78
N GLY A 339 8.64 -0.54 -25.54
CA GLY A 339 9.84 -0.60 -26.39
C GLY A 339 11.01 0.18 -25.79
N MET A 340 12.25 0.04 -26.29
CA MET A 340 13.38 0.85 -25.83
C MET A 340 14.12 1.55 -26.96
N GLY A 341 14.37 2.86 -26.80
CA GLY A 341 15.10 3.68 -27.78
C GLY A 341 14.51 3.55 -29.18
N HIS A 342 15.36 3.21 -30.16
CA HIS A 342 15.02 3.10 -31.58
C HIS A 342 14.09 1.93 -31.96
N GLU A 343 13.68 1.06 -31.03
CA GLU A 343 12.73 -0.04 -31.31
C GLU A 343 11.29 0.43 -31.60
N GLY A 344 11.02 1.72 -31.44
CA GLY A 344 9.69 2.31 -31.54
C GLY A 344 8.82 2.02 -30.32
N THR A 345 7.71 2.75 -30.24
CA THR A 345 6.82 2.72 -29.08
C THR A 345 5.86 1.53 -29.17
N ARG A 346 5.86 0.65 -28.16
CA ARG A 346 5.05 -0.59 -28.14
C ARG A 346 3.83 -0.48 -27.22
N TRP A 347 2.83 0.29 -27.65
CA TRP A 347 1.56 0.43 -26.94
C TRP A 347 0.81 -0.91 -26.75
N GLY A 348 -0.12 -0.94 -25.80
CA GLY A 348 -0.96 -2.10 -25.48
C GLY A 348 -0.38 -3.05 -24.44
N ARG A 349 0.94 -3.06 -24.21
CA ARG A 349 1.57 -3.92 -23.18
C ARG A 349 1.46 -3.35 -21.77
N PHE A 350 1.84 -2.09 -21.60
CA PHE A 350 1.83 -1.37 -20.30
C PHE A 350 0.83 -0.22 -20.31
N LEU A 351 0.77 0.53 -21.41
CA LEU A 351 -0.06 1.72 -21.60
C LEU A 351 -0.59 1.76 -23.05
N ASN A 352 -1.69 2.47 -23.27
CA ASN A 352 -2.03 3.02 -24.58
C ASN A 352 -1.46 4.44 -24.68
N GLU A 353 -1.32 4.95 -25.91
CA GLU A 353 -0.86 6.33 -26.15
C GLU A 353 -1.66 7.38 -25.34
N LYS A 354 -2.99 7.22 -25.30
CA LYS A 354 -3.88 8.14 -24.57
C LYS A 354 -3.69 8.08 -23.06
N ASP A 355 -3.17 6.99 -22.50
CA ASP A 355 -2.93 6.88 -21.05
C ASP A 355 -1.81 7.84 -20.59
N VAL A 356 -0.92 8.28 -21.49
CA VAL A 356 0.07 9.34 -21.20
C VAL A 356 -0.60 10.67 -20.79
N ALA A 357 -1.80 10.97 -21.29
CA ALA A 357 -2.55 12.16 -20.88
C ALA A 357 -2.97 12.11 -19.39
N VAL A 358 -3.14 10.91 -18.82
CA VAL A 358 -3.44 10.74 -17.38
C VAL A 358 -2.22 11.09 -16.53
N PHE A 359 -1.00 10.73 -16.97
CA PHE A 359 0.24 11.16 -16.31
C PHE A 359 0.36 12.70 -16.28
N LYS A 360 0.12 13.37 -17.43
CA LYS A 360 0.14 14.84 -17.54
C LYS A 360 -0.92 15.49 -16.65
N ALA A 361 -2.12 14.94 -16.61
CA ALA A 361 -3.21 15.40 -15.76
C ALA A 361 -2.86 15.26 -14.26
N TYR A 362 -2.33 14.11 -13.83
CA TYR A 362 -1.91 13.92 -12.43
C TYR A 362 -0.74 14.83 -12.05
N ALA A 363 0.26 15.02 -12.92
CA ALA A 363 1.37 15.93 -12.67
C ALA A 363 0.91 17.39 -12.52
N SER A 364 0.00 17.85 -13.39
CA SER A 364 -0.66 19.16 -13.29
C SER A 364 -1.45 19.31 -11.99
N SER A 365 -2.29 18.32 -11.64
CA SER A 365 -3.10 18.35 -10.42
C SER A 365 -2.24 18.38 -9.15
N LEU A 366 -1.17 17.55 -9.07
CA LEU A 366 -0.21 17.57 -7.96
C LEU A 366 0.54 18.91 -7.85
N THR A 367 0.90 19.51 -8.99
CA THR A 367 1.55 20.84 -9.06
C THR A 367 0.63 21.91 -8.50
N ASN A 368 -0.62 21.94 -8.95
CA ASN A 368 -1.64 22.88 -8.47
C ASN A 368 -1.93 22.69 -6.98
N SER A 369 -2.06 21.45 -6.50
CA SER A 369 -2.25 21.15 -5.08
C SER A 369 -1.09 21.71 -4.24
N PHE A 370 0.16 21.41 -4.62
CA PHE A 370 1.35 21.91 -3.93
C PHE A 370 1.42 23.44 -3.90
N GLN A 371 1.25 24.10 -5.06
CA GLN A 371 1.35 25.57 -5.18
C GLN A 371 0.27 26.31 -4.37
N ASN A 372 -0.94 25.75 -4.28
CA ASN A 372 -2.04 26.31 -3.51
C ASN A 372 -1.91 26.07 -1.98
N GLY A 373 -0.83 25.43 -1.52
CA GLY A 373 -0.66 25.03 -0.12
C GLY A 373 -1.64 23.93 0.33
N ALA A 374 -2.37 23.36 -0.62
CA ALA A 374 -3.33 22.30 -0.38
C ALA A 374 -2.62 20.96 -0.49
N ALA A 375 -2.23 20.38 0.64
CA ALA A 375 -1.80 18.97 0.74
C ALA A 375 -2.98 17.99 0.52
N GLN A 376 -3.91 18.30 -0.40
CA GLN A 376 -4.98 17.41 -0.82
C GLN A 376 -4.37 16.15 -1.44
N GLY A 377 -4.77 14.98 -0.94
CA GLY A 377 -4.23 13.68 -1.34
C GLY A 377 -2.91 13.29 -0.65
N MET A 378 -2.02 14.24 -0.33
CA MET A 378 -0.74 13.93 0.32
C MET A 378 -0.91 13.73 1.83
N ASN A 379 -1.27 12.52 2.25
CA ASN A 379 -1.35 12.14 3.67
C ASN A 379 0.06 11.97 4.29
N LEU A 380 0.83 13.06 4.36
CA LEU A 380 2.21 13.08 4.83
C LEU A 380 2.37 12.64 6.29
N ARG A 381 1.29 12.64 7.10
CA ARG A 381 1.30 12.07 8.47
C ARG A 381 1.79 10.62 8.52
N ARG A 382 1.76 9.90 7.40
CA ARG A 382 2.14 8.48 7.25
C ARG A 382 3.44 8.24 6.46
N ALA A 383 4.09 9.28 5.97
CA ALA A 383 5.40 9.17 5.32
C ALA A 383 6.54 9.00 6.34
N ASP A 384 7.75 8.61 5.88
CA ASP A 384 8.95 8.62 6.72
C ASP A 384 9.17 10.05 7.27
N PRO A 385 9.45 10.26 8.57
CA PRO A 385 9.52 11.60 9.15
C PRO A 385 10.44 12.56 8.39
N ASN A 386 11.55 12.09 7.80
CA ASN A 386 12.45 12.97 7.04
C ASN A 386 11.91 13.34 5.66
N GLU A 387 11.24 12.40 5.01
CA GLU A 387 10.60 12.63 3.72
C GLU A 387 9.41 13.59 3.90
N ARG A 388 8.64 13.39 4.98
CA ARG A 388 7.63 14.34 5.47
C ARG A 388 8.21 15.72 5.75
N ASP A 389 9.20 15.82 6.64
CA ASP A 389 9.76 17.10 7.08
C ASP A 389 10.39 17.86 5.89
N ARG A 390 11.07 17.14 4.97
CA ARG A 390 11.57 17.70 3.70
C ARG A 390 10.43 18.29 2.87
N ILE A 391 9.35 17.53 2.65
CA ILE A 391 8.20 17.99 1.86
C ILE A 391 7.50 19.17 2.54
N GLU A 392 7.27 19.14 3.86
CA GLU A 392 6.66 20.23 4.62
C GLU A 392 7.51 21.51 4.58
N VAL A 393 8.86 21.39 4.64
CA VAL A 393 9.78 22.52 4.46
C VAL A 393 9.67 23.10 3.04
N LYS A 394 9.68 22.25 2.00
CA LYS A 394 9.53 22.70 0.60
C LYS A 394 8.17 23.38 0.36
N MET A 395 7.08 22.82 0.90
CA MET A 395 5.72 23.40 0.87
C MET A 395 5.69 24.77 1.56
N LYS A 396 6.22 24.88 2.77
CA LYS A 396 6.25 26.12 3.55
C LYS A 396 7.10 27.21 2.87
N ALA A 397 8.19 26.81 2.21
CA ALA A 397 9.04 27.69 1.41
C ALA A 397 8.44 28.07 0.05
N LYS A 398 7.32 27.46 -0.36
CA LYS A 398 6.66 27.66 -1.66
C LYS A 398 7.62 27.50 -2.86
N LEU A 399 8.45 26.47 -2.82
CA LEU A 399 9.43 26.21 -3.88
C LEU A 399 8.75 25.98 -5.24
N PRO A 400 9.40 26.34 -6.36
CA PRO A 400 8.94 25.94 -7.69
C PRO A 400 8.80 24.41 -7.82
N VAL A 401 7.93 23.96 -8.72
CA VAL A 401 7.72 22.52 -8.97
C VAL A 401 8.53 22.09 -10.20
N LEU A 402 9.20 20.95 -10.09
CA LEU A 402 9.95 20.32 -11.17
C LEU A 402 9.35 18.94 -11.48
N TRP A 403 9.15 18.63 -12.75
CA TRP A 403 8.72 17.31 -13.22
C TRP A 403 9.94 16.56 -13.74
N TYR A 404 10.37 15.55 -12.98
CA TYR A 404 11.44 14.66 -13.42
C TYR A 404 10.85 13.50 -14.23
N VAL A 405 10.98 13.56 -15.56
CA VAL A 405 10.34 12.61 -16.49
C VAL A 405 11.34 11.53 -16.90
N VAL A 406 10.98 10.28 -16.61
CA VAL A 406 11.67 9.06 -17.03
C VAL A 406 10.79 8.29 -18.01
N SER A 407 11.35 7.90 -19.14
CA SER A 407 10.65 7.12 -20.15
C SER A 407 11.60 6.20 -20.92
N ASP A 408 11.07 5.07 -21.37
CA ASP A 408 11.75 4.13 -22.26
C ASP A 408 11.81 4.60 -23.73
N GLN A 409 11.22 5.75 -24.03
CA GLN A 409 11.18 6.40 -25.34
C GLN A 409 11.58 7.87 -25.19
N ASP A 410 12.69 8.28 -25.82
CA ASP A 410 13.17 9.67 -25.70
C ASP A 410 12.19 10.67 -26.35
N ALA A 411 11.48 10.26 -27.42
CA ALA A 411 10.39 11.05 -28.01
C ALA A 411 9.27 11.43 -27.01
N GLN A 412 9.05 10.63 -25.96
CA GLN A 412 8.13 11.00 -24.88
C GLN A 412 8.75 12.05 -23.94
N LYS A 413 10.06 11.97 -23.64
CA LYS A 413 10.78 12.99 -22.86
C LYS A 413 10.75 14.33 -23.60
N ASP A 414 11.03 14.31 -24.90
CA ASP A 414 11.03 15.48 -25.78
C ASP A 414 9.63 16.10 -25.91
N ALA A 415 8.59 15.31 -26.15
CA ALA A 415 7.21 15.82 -26.23
C ALA A 415 6.73 16.47 -24.92
N TRP A 416 7.15 15.95 -23.76
CA TRP A 416 6.88 16.61 -22.47
C TRP A 416 7.68 17.90 -22.30
N LYS A 417 8.91 17.96 -22.84
CA LYS A 417 9.76 19.15 -22.78
C LYS A 417 9.26 20.27 -23.70
N GLU A 418 8.74 19.91 -24.87
CA GLU A 418 8.09 20.81 -25.82
C GLU A 418 6.81 21.42 -25.23
N GLU A 419 5.97 20.60 -24.59
CA GLU A 419 4.68 21.03 -24.04
C GLU A 419 4.80 21.84 -22.74
N PHE A 420 5.73 21.48 -21.84
CA PHE A 420 5.81 22.05 -20.48
C PHE A 420 7.09 22.85 -20.18
N GLY A 421 8.00 22.99 -21.16
CA GLY A 421 9.14 23.89 -21.10
C GLY A 421 10.07 23.64 -19.90
N GLU A 422 10.43 24.70 -19.16
CA GLU A 422 11.40 24.62 -18.06
C GLU A 422 10.95 23.76 -16.87
N MET A 423 9.64 23.50 -16.71
CA MET A 423 9.11 22.64 -15.65
C MET A 423 9.57 21.18 -15.79
N VAL A 424 9.92 20.72 -17.00
CA VAL A 424 10.35 19.34 -17.25
C VAL A 424 11.87 19.22 -17.26
N ALA A 425 12.38 18.30 -16.45
CA ALA A 425 13.76 17.83 -16.49
C ALA A 425 13.83 16.33 -16.75
N PHE A 426 14.83 15.92 -17.51
CA PHE A 426 15.15 14.51 -17.74
C PHE A 426 16.66 14.37 -17.98
N THR A 427 17.13 13.14 -17.83
CA THR A 427 18.51 12.72 -18.06
C THR A 427 18.78 12.59 -19.56
N GLN A 428 19.80 13.29 -20.04
CA GLN A 428 20.26 13.23 -21.43
C GLN A 428 21.22 12.05 -21.58
N CYS A 429 20.67 10.83 -21.54
CA CYS A 429 21.42 9.60 -21.75
C CYS A 429 20.59 8.60 -22.57
N GLU A 430 21.25 7.89 -23.48
CA GLU A 430 20.62 6.98 -24.42
C GLU A 430 20.24 5.67 -23.71
N MET A 431 18.93 5.43 -23.55
CA MET A 431 18.44 4.19 -22.93
C MET A 431 18.66 2.98 -23.85
N LYS A 432 19.38 1.96 -23.36
CA LYS A 432 19.63 0.70 -24.08
C LYS A 432 19.18 -0.51 -23.27
N HIS A 433 18.96 -1.64 -23.95
CA HIS A 433 18.79 -2.94 -23.29
C HIS A 433 19.96 -3.22 -22.36
N THR A 434 19.67 -3.31 -21.07
CA THR A 434 20.64 -3.51 -19.98
C THR A 434 21.46 -4.79 -20.11
N ASN A 435 21.02 -5.72 -20.96
CA ASN A 435 21.72 -6.96 -21.30
C ASN A 435 23.07 -6.72 -22.00
N LYS A 436 23.23 -5.58 -22.72
CA LYS A 436 24.53 -5.16 -23.29
C LYS A 436 25.48 -4.59 -22.23
N GLY A 437 24.95 -4.02 -21.15
CA GLY A 437 25.74 -3.50 -20.02
C GLY A 437 26.47 -4.57 -19.20
N ARG A 438 26.20 -5.85 -19.44
CA ARG A 438 26.96 -6.97 -18.85
C ARG A 438 28.38 -7.09 -19.39
N GLN A 439 28.63 -6.64 -20.63
CA GLN A 439 29.90 -6.86 -21.33
C GLN A 439 30.86 -5.66 -21.28
N LYS A 440 30.43 -4.52 -20.71
CA LYS A 440 31.22 -3.27 -20.70
C LYS A 440 31.05 -2.50 -19.41
N LYS A 441 32.15 -2.29 -18.68
CA LYS A 441 32.20 -1.40 -17.51
C LYS A 441 31.79 0.02 -17.91
N ALA A 442 30.96 0.65 -17.07
CA ALA A 442 30.35 1.96 -17.34
C ALA A 442 29.63 2.05 -18.70
N ASP A 443 28.93 0.98 -19.12
CA ASP A 443 28.00 1.04 -20.26
C ASP A 443 27.01 2.21 -20.11
N PRO A 444 26.87 3.10 -21.12
CA PRO A 444 26.01 4.27 -21.02
C PRO A 444 24.54 3.94 -20.76
N GLY A 445 24.01 2.86 -21.35
CA GLY A 445 22.60 2.49 -21.21
C GLY A 445 22.26 1.94 -19.83
N PHE A 446 23.12 1.08 -19.28
CA PHE A 446 22.97 0.60 -17.91
C PHE A 446 23.17 1.73 -16.89
N THR A 447 24.18 2.58 -17.11
CA THR A 447 24.43 3.77 -16.26
C THR A 447 23.21 4.70 -16.26
N CYS A 448 22.64 4.97 -17.44
CA CYS A 448 21.43 5.77 -17.61
C CYS A 448 20.24 5.18 -16.84
N ALA A 449 19.94 3.90 -17.08
CA ALA A 449 18.83 3.22 -16.43
C ALA A 449 18.99 3.15 -14.90
N LEU A 450 20.22 3.08 -14.38
CA LEU A 450 20.50 3.12 -12.95
C LEU A 450 20.33 4.53 -12.35
N LEU A 451 20.91 5.54 -13.01
CA LEU A 451 20.82 6.96 -12.65
C LEU A 451 19.36 7.42 -12.59
N GLU A 452 18.58 7.13 -13.64
CA GLU A 452 17.15 7.45 -13.74
C GLU A 452 16.35 6.83 -12.59
N ASN A 453 16.68 5.60 -12.18
CA ASN A 453 15.93 4.90 -11.14
C ASN A 453 16.22 5.43 -9.74
N TYR A 454 17.48 5.84 -9.47
CA TYR A 454 17.83 6.50 -8.23
C TYR A 454 17.21 7.90 -8.15
N LEU A 455 17.33 8.72 -9.20
CA LEU A 455 16.71 10.05 -9.26
C LEU A 455 15.19 9.98 -9.08
N LEU A 456 14.51 9.03 -9.73
CA LEU A 456 13.08 8.79 -9.54
C LEU A 456 12.72 8.50 -8.07
N SER A 457 13.55 7.73 -7.36
CA SER A 457 13.35 7.43 -5.92
C SER A 457 13.67 8.59 -4.97
N LEU A 458 14.34 9.65 -5.45
CA LEU A 458 14.64 10.86 -4.68
C LEU A 458 13.52 11.92 -4.78
N ALA A 459 12.55 11.72 -5.66
CA ALA A 459 11.40 12.62 -5.83
C ALA A 459 10.58 12.78 -4.54
N ASP A 460 9.77 13.84 -4.47
CA ASP A 460 8.90 14.16 -3.35
C ASP A 460 7.48 13.53 -3.48
N THR A 461 7.08 13.15 -4.70
CA THR A 461 5.91 12.30 -5.00
C THR A 461 6.13 11.62 -6.35
N MET A 462 5.54 10.45 -6.58
CA MET A 462 5.72 9.68 -7.83
C MET A 462 4.43 9.40 -8.59
N VAL A 463 4.49 9.48 -9.93
CA VAL A 463 3.45 9.00 -10.87
C VAL A 463 4.06 7.86 -11.70
N LEU A 464 3.61 6.64 -11.49
CA LEU A 464 4.28 5.42 -11.97
C LEU A 464 3.41 4.58 -12.91
N THR A 465 3.98 4.04 -13.98
CA THR A 465 3.30 3.00 -14.77
C THR A 465 3.09 1.72 -13.95
N THR A 466 1.85 1.24 -13.89
CA THR A 466 1.45 -0.04 -13.28
C THR A 466 2.19 -1.22 -13.92
N ARG A 467 2.43 -2.30 -13.16
CA ARG A 467 3.16 -3.53 -13.59
C ARG A 467 4.62 -3.33 -14.02
N SER A 468 5.17 -2.10 -14.03
CA SER A 468 6.60 -1.88 -14.27
C SER A 468 7.43 -2.16 -13.01
N THR A 469 8.23 -3.22 -13.05
CA THR A 469 9.22 -3.55 -12.01
C THR A 469 10.27 -2.45 -11.81
N TYR A 470 10.58 -1.68 -12.85
CA TYR A 470 11.45 -0.51 -12.77
C TYR A 470 10.84 0.60 -11.91
N GLY A 471 9.55 0.90 -12.11
CA GLY A 471 8.81 1.83 -11.26
C GLY A 471 8.66 1.32 -9.82
N TYR A 472 8.42 0.02 -9.64
CA TYR A 472 8.37 -0.59 -8.31
C TYR A 472 9.73 -0.58 -7.59
N LEU A 473 10.85 -0.75 -8.30
CA LEU A 473 12.20 -0.65 -7.73
C LEU A 473 12.44 0.74 -7.12
N ALA A 474 12.13 1.80 -7.86
CA ALA A 474 12.22 3.17 -7.35
C ALA A 474 11.27 3.38 -6.15
N ARG A 475 10.01 2.94 -6.28
CA ARG A 475 9.01 2.98 -5.19
C ARG A 475 9.48 2.26 -3.92
N HIS A 476 10.19 1.15 -4.03
CA HIS A 476 10.63 0.39 -2.86
C HIS A 476 11.83 1.01 -2.14
N ARG A 477 12.54 2.00 -2.71
CA ARG A 477 13.61 2.72 -1.98
C ARG A 477 13.11 3.82 -1.04
N THR A 478 11.87 4.29 -1.20
CA THR A 478 11.34 5.53 -0.59
C THR A 478 9.92 5.35 -0.05
N ASN A 479 9.52 6.12 0.96
CA ASN A 479 8.16 6.10 1.53
C ASN A 479 7.28 7.25 0.99
N VAL A 480 7.75 8.04 0.02
CA VAL A 480 6.99 9.17 -0.53
C VAL A 480 5.67 8.72 -1.17
N PRO A 481 4.62 9.57 -1.16
CA PRO A 481 3.35 9.27 -1.80
C PRO A 481 3.53 8.92 -3.28
N PHE A 482 2.71 7.99 -3.77
CA PHE A 482 2.71 7.62 -5.18
C PHE A 482 1.30 7.35 -5.71
N VAL A 483 1.11 7.57 -7.01
CA VAL A 483 -0.06 7.11 -7.78
C VAL A 483 0.43 6.25 -8.94
N THR A 484 -0.38 5.28 -9.35
CA THR A 484 -0.11 4.45 -10.53
C THR A 484 -1.10 4.72 -11.65
N VAL A 485 -0.65 4.61 -12.90
CA VAL A 485 -1.48 4.65 -14.11
C VAL A 485 -1.35 3.31 -14.81
N ASP A 486 -2.47 2.66 -15.10
CA ASP A 486 -2.55 1.39 -15.81
C ASP A 486 -3.16 1.54 -17.21
N LEU A 487 -3.03 0.47 -17.99
CA LEU A 487 -3.57 0.33 -19.33
C LEU A 487 -5.09 0.64 -19.37
N GLY A 488 -5.46 1.66 -20.14
CA GLY A 488 -6.86 2.06 -20.36
C GLY A 488 -7.41 3.02 -19.31
N ASP A 489 -6.62 3.47 -18.33
CA ASP A 489 -7.07 4.45 -17.33
C ASP A 489 -7.52 5.78 -17.96
N TYR A 490 -7.04 6.14 -19.16
CA TYR A 490 -7.58 7.28 -19.90
C TYR A 490 -9.08 7.17 -20.13
N GLN A 491 -9.61 5.98 -20.39
CA GLN A 491 -11.05 5.80 -20.64
C GLN A 491 -11.88 6.02 -19.38
N LYS A 492 -11.33 5.66 -18.20
CA LYS A 492 -11.95 5.93 -16.90
C LYS A 492 -11.86 7.42 -16.59
N TRP A 493 -10.65 7.99 -16.70
CA TRP A 493 -10.36 9.40 -16.46
C TRP A 493 -11.18 10.32 -17.37
N ALA A 494 -11.29 10.04 -18.68
CA ALA A 494 -12.06 10.86 -19.61
C ALA A 494 -13.53 11.01 -19.17
N LYS A 495 -14.14 9.94 -18.64
CA LYS A 495 -15.52 9.90 -18.12
C LYS A 495 -15.70 10.59 -16.76
N MET A 496 -14.63 10.92 -16.05
CA MET A 496 -14.71 11.62 -14.76
C MET A 496 -15.20 13.06 -14.92
N THR A 497 -15.99 13.52 -13.95
CA THR A 497 -16.35 14.94 -13.80
C THR A 497 -15.12 15.80 -13.52
N ARG A 498 -15.23 17.12 -13.74
CA ARG A 498 -14.13 18.07 -13.45
C ARG A 498 -13.60 17.94 -12.01
N ALA A 499 -14.50 17.89 -11.03
CA ALA A 499 -14.13 17.76 -9.63
C ALA A 499 -13.43 16.42 -9.29
N GLN A 500 -13.74 15.34 -10.02
CA GLN A 500 -13.03 14.07 -9.87
C GLN A 500 -11.64 14.09 -10.53
N LYS A 501 -11.49 14.79 -11.67
CA LYS A 501 -10.18 14.95 -12.37
C LYS A 501 -9.18 15.79 -11.58
N GLU A 502 -9.67 16.66 -10.71
CA GLU A 502 -8.84 17.49 -9.80
C GLU A 502 -8.27 16.68 -8.61
N VAL A 503 -8.76 15.45 -8.35
CA VAL A 503 -8.29 14.58 -7.26
C VAL A 503 -7.34 13.50 -7.79
N VAL A 504 -6.11 13.46 -7.26
CA VAL A 504 -5.13 12.40 -7.56
C VAL A 504 -5.19 11.31 -6.48
N PRO A 505 -5.44 10.03 -6.82
CA PRO A 505 -5.56 8.94 -5.86
C PRO A 505 -4.17 8.49 -5.36
N LEU A 506 -3.55 9.32 -4.53
CA LEU A 506 -2.26 9.02 -3.89
C LEU A 506 -2.39 7.91 -2.84
N SER A 507 -1.54 6.90 -2.98
CA SER A 507 -1.36 5.80 -2.03
C SER A 507 -0.25 6.12 -1.02
N THR A 508 -0.46 5.64 0.22
CA THR A 508 0.53 5.59 1.31
C THR A 508 0.38 4.23 2.02
N TRP A 509 1.36 3.80 2.83
CA TRP A 509 1.45 2.39 3.23
C TRP A 509 0.58 1.94 4.45
N THR A 510 -0.34 2.73 5.03
CA THR A 510 -1.06 2.41 6.31
C THR A 510 -2.54 2.85 6.42
N THR A 511 -3.46 2.04 7.02
CA THR A 511 -4.94 2.32 7.19
C THR A 511 -5.69 1.36 8.20
N PHE A 512 -6.86 1.70 8.82
CA PHE A 512 -7.65 0.91 9.85
C PHE A 512 -9.20 1.16 10.00
N LEU A 513 -10.08 0.11 10.09
CA LEU A 513 -11.59 0.07 10.16
C LEU A 513 -12.15 -0.74 11.39
N GLY A 514 -13.46 -0.67 11.72
CA GLY A 514 -14.08 -1.35 12.91
C GLY A 514 -14.80 -2.68 12.64
N MET A 515 -14.56 -3.72 13.47
CA MET A 515 -14.85 -5.15 13.22
C MET A 515 -14.94 -5.95 14.56
N TRP A 516 -15.35 -7.23 14.58
CA TRP A 516 -15.05 -8.14 15.71
C TRP A 516 -13.55 -8.42 15.73
N ILE A 517 -12.89 -8.12 16.85
CA ILE A 517 -11.44 -8.21 17.03
C ILE A 517 -11.08 -9.44 17.88
N LEU A 518 -10.06 -10.19 17.47
CA LEU A 518 -9.47 -11.28 18.25
C LEU A 518 -8.00 -10.97 18.54
N GLU A 519 -7.65 -10.70 19.80
CA GLU A 519 -6.27 -10.51 20.26
C GLU A 519 -5.73 -11.78 20.96
N ASP A 520 -4.59 -12.32 20.53
CA ASP A 520 -3.92 -13.43 21.23
C ASP A 520 -3.38 -12.99 22.62
N LEU A 521 -3.83 -13.65 23.68
CA LEU A 521 -3.40 -13.42 25.07
C LEU A 521 -2.30 -14.38 25.56
N SER A 522 -2.00 -15.46 24.82
CA SER A 522 -1.02 -16.49 25.22
C SER A 522 0.42 -15.97 25.32
N SER A 523 0.70 -14.84 24.69
CA SER A 523 2.04 -14.35 24.38
C SER A 523 2.31 -13.00 25.07
N PRO A 524 2.80 -12.96 26.33
CA PRO A 524 3.10 -11.71 27.04
C PRO A 524 4.25 -10.95 26.37
N GLY A 525 3.92 -10.13 25.38
CA GLY A 525 4.86 -9.37 24.55
C GLY A 525 4.54 -9.35 23.03
N ARG A 526 3.56 -10.13 22.56
CA ARG A 526 3.04 -10.08 21.17
C ARG A 526 1.54 -10.32 21.15
N LYS A 527 0.77 -9.25 20.97
CA LYS A 527 -0.64 -9.34 20.56
C LYS A 527 -0.71 -9.52 19.04
N GLU A 528 -1.25 -10.64 18.59
CA GLU A 528 -1.72 -10.80 17.21
C GLU A 528 -3.21 -10.49 17.18
N VAL A 529 -3.61 -9.61 16.27
CA VAL A 529 -4.93 -8.98 16.24
C VAL A 529 -5.58 -9.32 14.90
N TYR A 530 -6.61 -10.15 14.93
CA TYR A 530 -7.44 -10.49 13.78
C TYR A 530 -8.73 -9.68 13.82
N ALA A 531 -9.33 -9.48 12.65
CA ALA A 531 -10.59 -8.78 12.52
C ALA A 531 -11.47 -9.58 11.55
N LEU A 532 -12.73 -9.86 11.93
CA LEU A 532 -13.63 -10.73 11.17
C LEU A 532 -14.64 -9.91 10.35
N LEU A 533 -14.72 -10.18 9.04
CA LEU A 533 -15.74 -9.67 8.12
C LEU A 533 -16.07 -10.74 7.07
N ARG A 534 -17.30 -10.72 6.56
CA ARG A 534 -17.80 -11.65 5.51
C ARG A 534 -17.61 -11.06 4.11
N GLU A 535 -17.24 -11.91 3.16
CA GLU A 535 -17.11 -11.61 1.74
C GLU A 535 -18.47 -11.57 1.02
N MET A 536 -18.59 -10.73 -0.01
CA MET A 536 -19.71 -10.75 -0.96
C MET A 536 -19.17 -11.00 -2.37
N ASP A 537 -19.40 -12.22 -2.87
CA ASP A 537 -18.86 -12.77 -4.12
C ASP A 537 -19.31 -12.03 -5.39
N ASP A 538 -18.38 -11.89 -6.34
CA ASP A 538 -18.36 -12.71 -7.57
C ASP A 538 -16.94 -12.66 -8.15
N TRP A 539 -16.44 -13.77 -8.70
CA TRP A 539 -15.04 -14.09 -9.13
C TRP A 539 -14.15 -14.76 -8.06
N ALA A 540 -14.26 -16.10 -7.95
CA ALA A 540 -13.54 -17.00 -7.05
C ALA A 540 -12.03 -16.70 -6.85
N TRP A 541 -11.43 -16.97 -5.68
CA TRP A 541 -10.91 -18.31 -5.33
C TRP A 541 -10.90 -18.67 -3.82
N PHE A 542 -11.52 -17.92 -2.89
CA PHE A 542 -11.55 -18.29 -1.46
C PHE A 542 -12.85 -17.95 -0.69
N LEU A 543 -13.89 -18.78 -0.84
CA LEU A 543 -15.09 -18.79 0.02
C LEU A 543 -14.75 -18.96 1.52
N PHE A 544 -15.06 -17.98 2.38
CA PHE A 544 -15.15 -18.19 3.84
C PHE A 544 -16.26 -17.37 4.52
N GLU A 545 -17.45 -17.95 4.64
CA GLU A 545 -18.48 -17.53 5.62
C GLU A 545 -18.14 -18.02 7.05
N MET A 546 -17.23 -18.98 7.17
CA MET A 546 -16.78 -19.59 8.43
C MET A 546 -15.26 -19.45 8.59
N PHE A 547 -14.80 -19.05 9.78
CA PHE A 547 -13.38 -19.05 10.13
C PHE A 547 -13.05 -20.24 11.03
N VAL A 548 -12.17 -21.13 10.55
CA VAL A 548 -11.69 -22.25 11.36
C VAL A 548 -10.38 -21.87 12.03
N LEU A 549 -10.36 -21.93 13.37
CA LEU A 549 -9.17 -21.80 14.19
C LEU A 549 -8.58 -23.19 14.45
N GLY A 550 -7.28 -23.39 14.22
CA GLY A 550 -6.68 -24.70 14.42
C GLY A 550 -5.18 -24.79 14.13
N TYR A 551 -4.60 -25.94 14.46
CA TYR A 551 -3.18 -26.21 14.28
C TYR A 551 -2.78 -26.57 12.83
N GLN A 552 -3.73 -26.97 11.96
CA GLN A 552 -3.41 -27.46 10.61
C GLN A 552 -3.57 -26.43 9.49
N ILE A 553 -2.93 -26.73 8.35
CA ILE A 553 -2.86 -25.91 7.12
C ILE A 553 -4.25 -25.51 6.58
N ALA A 554 -5.28 -26.34 6.78
CA ALA A 554 -6.66 -26.07 6.35
C ALA A 554 -7.45 -25.11 7.27
N SER A 555 -6.83 -24.58 8.33
CA SER A 555 -7.47 -23.60 9.24
C SER A 555 -7.31 -22.19 8.69
N THR A 556 -8.40 -21.40 8.68
CA THR A 556 -8.43 -19.98 8.28
C THR A 556 -7.57 -19.11 9.20
N ILE A 557 -7.58 -19.39 10.52
CA ILE A 557 -6.71 -18.76 11.52
C ILE A 557 -5.85 -19.85 12.15
N ARG A 558 -4.55 -19.83 11.85
CA ARG A 558 -3.62 -20.90 12.24
C ARG A 558 -2.95 -20.61 13.58
N ILE A 559 -2.91 -21.61 14.44
CA ILE A 559 -2.37 -21.49 15.80
C ILE A 559 -1.21 -22.46 16.02
N SER A 560 -0.04 -21.93 16.37
CA SER A 560 1.24 -22.66 16.40
C SER A 560 1.49 -23.42 17.72
N GLN A 561 0.46 -24.07 18.29
CA GLN A 561 0.57 -24.88 19.49
C GLN A 561 -0.01 -26.29 19.29
N SER A 562 0.81 -27.32 19.46
CA SER A 562 0.45 -28.73 19.20
C SER A 562 -0.61 -29.32 20.14
N ALA A 563 -0.90 -28.66 21.26
CA ALA A 563 -2.00 -29.03 22.16
C ALA A 563 -3.39 -28.59 21.62
N ILE A 564 -3.42 -27.74 20.59
CA ILE A 564 -4.64 -27.30 19.92
C ILE A 564 -4.94 -28.27 18.78
N SER A 565 -6.19 -28.73 18.70
CA SER A 565 -6.68 -29.59 17.62
C SER A 565 -6.42 -29.03 16.22
N ARG A 566 -6.33 -29.93 15.25
CA ARG A 566 -6.10 -29.65 13.82
C ARG A 566 -7.10 -28.61 13.28
N GLN A 567 -8.37 -28.81 13.60
CA GLN A 567 -9.44 -27.82 13.60
C GLN A 567 -9.96 -27.80 15.05
N HIS A 568 -10.07 -26.63 15.66
CA HIS A 568 -10.35 -26.48 17.09
C HIS A 568 -11.68 -25.74 17.33
N ILE A 569 -11.81 -24.55 16.74
CA ILE A 569 -13.02 -23.73 16.80
C ILE A 569 -13.48 -23.43 15.37
N CYS A 570 -14.79 -23.44 15.14
CA CYS A 570 -15.42 -22.73 14.04
C CYS A 570 -16.01 -21.41 14.57
N LEU A 571 -15.75 -20.31 13.86
CA LEU A 571 -16.37 -19.00 14.11
C LEU A 571 -17.28 -18.64 12.93
N GLU A 572 -18.48 -18.20 13.23
CA GLU A 572 -19.49 -17.77 12.27
C GLU A 572 -20.06 -16.40 12.71
N VAL A 573 -20.07 -15.42 11.79
CA VAL A 573 -20.54 -14.06 12.07
C VAL A 573 -21.97 -13.89 11.53
N ASP A 574 -22.93 -13.65 12.43
CA ASP A 574 -24.32 -13.38 12.11
C ASP A 574 -24.53 -11.89 11.80
N ASN A 575 -24.92 -11.59 10.56
CA ASN A 575 -25.23 -10.24 10.08
C ASN A 575 -26.62 -9.72 10.54
N HIS A 576 -27.36 -10.45 11.37
CA HIS A 576 -28.62 -9.98 11.97
C HIS A 576 -28.37 -9.09 13.21
N TYR A 577 -28.11 -7.81 12.94
CA TYR A 577 -28.10 -6.73 13.93
C TYR A 577 -28.99 -5.56 13.49
N ASP A 578 -29.47 -4.77 14.46
CA ASP A 578 -30.12 -3.48 14.18
C ASP A 578 -29.05 -2.41 14.01
N ALA A 579 -28.75 -2.08 12.76
CA ALA A 579 -27.82 -1.01 12.42
C ALA A 579 -28.24 0.37 12.95
N SER A 580 -29.51 0.57 13.35
CA SER A 580 -29.97 1.83 13.96
C SER A 580 -29.72 1.95 15.47
N GLU A 581 -29.23 0.88 16.11
CA GLU A 581 -28.98 0.79 17.54
C GLU A 581 -27.52 0.35 17.82
N PRO A 582 -26.63 1.21 18.37
CA PRO A 582 -25.25 0.84 18.71
C PRO A 582 -25.11 -0.21 19.82
N SER A 583 -26.18 -0.51 20.55
CA SER A 583 -26.27 -1.63 21.49
C SER A 583 -26.57 -2.97 20.82
N SER A 584 -27.09 -2.98 19.59
CA SER A 584 -27.15 -4.20 18.80
C SER A 584 -25.74 -4.55 18.34
N VAL A 585 -25.41 -5.83 18.22
CA VAL A 585 -24.10 -6.28 17.69
C VAL A 585 -24.33 -7.42 16.72
N MET A 586 -23.45 -7.56 15.73
CA MET A 586 -23.37 -8.79 14.94
C MET A 586 -23.02 -9.93 15.90
N LYS A 587 -23.78 -11.03 15.91
CA LYS A 587 -23.51 -12.12 16.86
C LYS A 587 -22.33 -12.94 16.35
N LEU A 588 -21.48 -13.41 17.25
CA LEU A 588 -20.38 -14.32 16.90
C LEU A 588 -20.68 -15.69 17.46
N SER A 589 -21.07 -16.64 16.61
CA SER A 589 -21.20 -18.05 16.99
C SER A 589 -19.83 -18.72 17.00
N ILE A 590 -19.52 -19.41 18.09
CA ILE A 590 -18.25 -20.06 18.38
C ILE A 590 -18.55 -21.52 18.72
N GLN A 591 -18.12 -22.45 17.86
CA GLN A 591 -18.35 -23.88 18.04
C GLN A 591 -17.05 -24.64 18.23
N ASP A 592 -16.97 -25.46 19.27
CA ASP A 592 -15.87 -26.41 19.47
C ASP A 592 -16.04 -27.62 18.55
N MET A 593 -14.98 -27.95 17.81
CA MET A 593 -14.97 -29.01 16.79
C MET A 593 -14.77 -30.41 17.41
N ASN A 594 -15.45 -30.69 18.53
CA ASN A 594 -15.31 -31.89 19.36
C ASN A 594 -13.85 -32.18 19.76
N THR A 595 -13.19 -31.18 20.30
CA THR A 595 -11.76 -31.23 20.61
C THR A 595 -11.45 -32.05 21.86
N LYS A 596 -10.25 -32.64 21.91
CA LYS A 596 -9.80 -33.49 23.04
C LYS A 596 -9.77 -32.74 24.38
N HIS A 597 -9.52 -31.44 24.36
CA HIS A 597 -9.36 -30.61 25.55
C HIS A 597 -10.59 -29.76 25.87
N GLY A 598 -11.48 -29.55 24.89
CA GLY A 598 -12.63 -28.67 24.98
C GLY A 598 -12.24 -27.19 25.02
N SER A 599 -13.08 -26.35 24.45
CA SER A 599 -12.93 -24.90 24.50
C SER A 599 -13.73 -24.28 25.65
N LYS A 600 -13.28 -23.11 26.12
CA LYS A 600 -13.90 -22.36 27.21
C LYS A 600 -14.09 -20.89 26.85
N TRP A 601 -15.23 -20.31 27.19
CA TRP A 601 -15.47 -18.87 27.14
C TRP A 601 -15.47 -18.34 28.56
N ASN A 602 -14.63 -17.35 28.86
CA ASN A 602 -14.46 -16.80 30.22
C ASN A 602 -14.26 -17.91 31.28
N GLN A 603 -13.44 -18.91 30.95
CA GLN A 603 -13.17 -20.15 31.73
C GLN A 603 -14.32 -21.16 31.88
N ILE A 604 -15.50 -20.91 31.32
CA ILE A 604 -16.64 -21.83 31.31
C ILE A 604 -16.57 -22.71 30.05
N PRO A 605 -16.54 -24.06 30.15
CA PRO A 605 -16.54 -24.95 29.00
C PRO A 605 -17.81 -24.84 28.16
N PHE A 606 -17.68 -24.91 26.83
CA PHE A 606 -18.82 -24.91 25.90
C PHE A 606 -18.65 -25.94 24.78
N LYS A 607 -19.77 -26.28 24.11
CA LYS A 607 -19.76 -26.99 22.81
C LYS A 607 -20.07 -26.03 21.66
N SER A 608 -21.05 -25.15 21.86
CA SER A 608 -21.27 -23.95 21.06
C SER A 608 -21.70 -22.82 22.00
N ILE A 609 -21.32 -21.58 21.67
CA ILE A 609 -21.76 -20.35 22.33
C ILE A 609 -21.94 -19.27 21.26
N THR A 610 -22.95 -18.41 21.42
CA THR A 610 -23.17 -17.25 20.54
C THR A 610 -22.97 -15.99 21.36
N LEU A 611 -21.94 -15.21 21.04
CA LEU A 611 -21.63 -13.96 21.73
C LEU A 611 -22.62 -12.87 21.35
N THR A 612 -23.02 -12.08 22.34
CA THR A 612 -23.95 -10.95 22.21
C THR A 612 -23.30 -9.66 22.74
N LYS A 613 -24.05 -8.55 22.86
CA LYS A 613 -23.50 -7.32 23.46
C LYS A 613 -23.10 -7.50 24.93
N ALA A 614 -23.72 -8.43 25.65
CA ALA A 614 -23.30 -8.79 27.01
C ALA A 614 -21.90 -9.44 27.05
N ASP A 615 -21.41 -9.90 25.90
CA ASP A 615 -20.11 -10.54 25.68
C ASP A 615 -19.17 -9.65 24.84
N GLU A 616 -19.41 -8.31 24.80
CA GLU A 616 -18.65 -7.35 23.98
C GLU A 616 -17.14 -7.38 24.21
N CYS A 617 -16.68 -7.94 25.35
CA CYS A 617 -15.34 -8.46 25.49
C CYS A 617 -15.30 -9.72 26.36
N GLY A 618 -14.48 -10.70 25.98
CA GLY A 618 -14.25 -11.91 26.78
C GLY A 618 -13.12 -12.77 26.25
N VAL A 619 -12.83 -13.87 26.94
CA VAL A 619 -11.65 -14.70 26.70
C VAL A 619 -12.04 -16.11 26.24
N LEU A 620 -11.81 -16.37 24.95
CA LEU A 620 -11.89 -17.70 24.35
C LEU A 620 -10.60 -18.48 24.65
N SER A 621 -10.63 -19.41 25.60
CA SER A 621 -9.51 -20.31 25.91
C SER A 621 -9.66 -21.64 25.18
N LEU A 622 -8.67 -21.99 24.36
CA LEU A 622 -8.61 -23.25 23.59
C LEU A 622 -7.84 -24.35 24.35
N THR A 623 -6.95 -23.95 25.24
CA THR A 623 -6.28 -24.84 26.21
C THR A 623 -6.05 -24.07 27.51
N SER A 624 -5.49 -24.72 28.53
CA SER A 624 -5.04 -24.06 29.76
C SER A 624 -3.90 -23.04 29.57
N SER A 625 -3.30 -22.96 28.37
CA SER A 625 -2.16 -22.09 28.06
C SER A 625 -2.34 -21.25 26.79
N TYR A 626 -3.51 -21.30 26.15
CA TYR A 626 -3.78 -20.54 24.93
C TYR A 626 -5.19 -19.98 24.91
N SER A 627 -5.30 -18.67 24.67
CA SER A 627 -6.57 -17.96 24.64
C SER A 627 -6.53 -16.69 23.81
N PHE A 628 -7.64 -16.35 23.17
CA PHE A 628 -7.88 -15.05 22.55
C PHE A 628 -8.77 -14.20 23.46
N GLN A 629 -8.45 -12.92 23.58
CA GLN A 629 -9.42 -11.88 23.93
C GLN A 629 -10.21 -11.57 22.67
N ILE A 630 -11.52 -11.79 22.69
CA ILE A 630 -12.41 -11.34 21.64
C ILE A 630 -13.06 -10.04 22.12
N SER A 631 -13.11 -9.02 21.27
CA SER A 631 -13.73 -7.72 21.59
C SER A 631 -14.46 -7.11 20.40
N TRP A 632 -15.57 -6.43 20.67
CA TRP A 632 -16.35 -5.68 19.70
C TRP A 632 -15.92 -4.21 19.67
N GLU A 633 -15.52 -3.69 18.51
CA GLU A 633 -15.37 -2.25 18.30
C GLU A 633 -16.46 -1.74 17.36
N PRO A 634 -17.43 -0.93 17.84
CA PRO A 634 -18.55 -0.48 17.02
C PRO A 634 -18.09 0.57 16.00
N PHE A 635 -18.49 0.42 14.74
CA PHE A 635 -18.26 1.42 13.69
C PHE A 635 -19.50 2.31 13.54
N VAL A 636 -19.47 3.54 14.09
CA VAL A 636 -20.68 4.36 14.30
C VAL A 636 -20.68 5.65 13.47
N ILE A 637 -21.72 5.78 12.65
CA ILE A 637 -21.97 6.90 11.74
C ILE A 637 -23.17 7.72 12.24
N CYS A 638 -23.15 9.05 12.11
CA CYS A 638 -24.34 9.89 12.29
C CYS A 638 -24.60 10.71 11.03
N PHE A 639 -25.87 10.99 10.74
CA PHE A 639 -26.26 11.88 9.63
C PHE A 639 -26.74 13.24 10.17
N SER A 640 -26.25 14.34 9.60
CA SER A 640 -26.79 15.70 9.82
C SER A 640 -27.21 16.35 8.50
N ARG A 641 -28.41 16.94 8.50
CA ARG A 641 -29.10 17.59 7.37
C ARG A 641 -29.31 16.78 6.06
N VAL A 642 -28.71 15.60 5.90
CA VAL A 642 -28.90 14.65 4.77
C VAL A 642 -30.39 14.42 4.43
N PRO A 643 -30.86 14.66 3.20
CA PRO A 643 -32.25 14.45 2.76
C PRO A 643 -32.77 13.04 3.02
N ALA A 644 -34.06 12.91 3.38
CA ALA A 644 -34.64 11.62 3.79
C ALA A 644 -34.52 10.48 2.76
N PRO A 645 -34.68 10.68 1.44
CA PRO A 645 -34.49 9.61 0.45
C PRO A 645 -33.04 9.11 0.40
N GLN A 646 -32.08 10.02 0.29
CA GLN A 646 -30.64 9.72 0.26
C GLN A 646 -30.18 9.08 1.57
N ARG A 647 -30.71 9.54 2.73
CA ARG A 647 -30.44 8.97 4.04
C ARG A 647 -30.84 7.51 4.13
N LYS A 648 -32.02 7.11 3.60
CA LYS A 648 -32.42 5.70 3.54
C LYS A 648 -31.42 4.86 2.72
N THR A 649 -30.97 5.37 1.58
CA THR A 649 -29.95 4.70 0.74
C THR A 649 -28.62 4.55 1.48
N LEU A 650 -28.15 5.60 2.18
CA LEU A 650 -26.92 5.54 2.96
C LEU A 650 -27.04 4.61 4.17
N GLN A 651 -28.20 4.55 4.81
CA GLN A 651 -28.48 3.60 5.90
C GLN A 651 -28.42 2.14 5.45
N ALA A 652 -28.96 1.82 4.26
CA ALA A 652 -28.84 0.50 3.67
C ALA A 652 -27.36 0.14 3.38
N LYS A 653 -26.58 1.10 2.86
CA LYS A 653 -25.14 0.93 2.61
C LYS A 653 -24.33 0.79 3.90
N CYS A 654 -24.66 1.54 4.95
CA CYS A 654 -24.07 1.37 6.30
C CYS A 654 -24.33 -0.04 6.83
N LYS A 655 -25.57 -0.54 6.71
CA LYS A 655 -25.93 -1.90 7.12
C LYS A 655 -25.11 -2.96 6.37
N GLN A 656 -24.91 -2.78 5.06
CA GLN A 656 -24.06 -3.64 4.22
C GLN A 656 -22.59 -3.66 4.67
N LEU A 657 -22.08 -2.56 5.22
CA LEU A 657 -20.70 -2.42 5.71
C LEU A 657 -20.48 -2.95 7.13
N GLY A 658 -21.51 -3.46 7.82
CA GLY A 658 -21.42 -3.78 9.25
C GLY A 658 -21.43 -2.53 10.16
N ALA A 659 -21.83 -1.36 9.63
CA ALA A 659 -21.80 -0.08 10.32
C ALA A 659 -23.11 0.24 11.05
N HIS A 660 -23.00 0.77 12.27
CA HIS A 660 -24.11 1.42 12.95
C HIS A 660 -24.34 2.83 12.40
N TYR A 661 -25.61 3.26 12.45
CA TYR A 661 -25.99 4.63 12.20
C TYR A 661 -26.95 5.19 13.25
N LEU A 662 -26.75 6.45 13.62
CA LEU A 662 -27.55 7.12 14.64
C LEU A 662 -28.43 8.25 14.07
N LYS A 663 -29.67 8.31 14.57
CA LYS A 663 -30.62 9.42 14.27
C LYS A 663 -30.26 10.71 14.99
N SER A 664 -29.75 10.63 16.21
CA SER A 664 -29.27 11.75 17.04
C SER A 664 -27.77 11.59 17.29
N TYR A 665 -27.02 12.68 17.42
CA TYR A 665 -25.59 12.57 17.68
C TYR A 665 -25.39 12.19 19.16
N GLN A 666 -24.69 11.09 19.42
CA GLN A 666 -24.31 10.69 20.77
C GLN A 666 -22.84 11.06 21.02
N PRO A 667 -22.54 11.90 22.05
CA PRO A 667 -21.18 12.31 22.35
C PRO A 667 -20.21 11.14 22.50
N LYS A 668 -19.04 11.24 21.90
CA LYS A 668 -17.93 10.25 21.92
C LYS A 668 -18.23 8.86 21.32
N GLU A 669 -19.48 8.51 21.03
CA GLU A 669 -19.84 7.26 20.34
C GLU A 669 -19.69 7.38 18.82
N VAL A 670 -20.05 8.53 18.25
CA VAL A 670 -20.01 8.76 16.79
C VAL A 670 -18.58 9.02 16.32
N GLN A 671 -18.10 8.22 15.37
CA GLN A 671 -16.77 8.36 14.78
C GLN A 671 -16.81 9.15 13.46
N TYR A 672 -17.94 9.09 12.74
CA TYR A 672 -18.12 9.74 11.44
C TYR A 672 -19.44 10.51 11.39
N LEU A 673 -19.38 11.81 11.13
CA LEU A 673 -20.54 12.63 10.86
C LEU A 673 -20.67 12.88 9.35
N ILE A 674 -21.73 12.32 8.75
CA ILE A 674 -22.08 12.52 7.35
C ILE A 674 -22.93 13.80 7.20
N VAL A 675 -22.45 14.72 6.36
CA VAL A 675 -23.10 15.99 5.99
C VAL A 675 -23.00 16.20 4.47
N GLU A 676 -23.92 16.95 3.87
CA GLU A 676 -23.80 17.34 2.46
C GLU A 676 -22.82 18.51 2.28
N ASP A 677 -22.40 18.76 1.03
CA ASP A 677 -21.67 19.98 0.66
C ASP A 677 -22.55 21.21 0.92
N ALA A 678 -21.92 22.35 1.26
CA ALA A 678 -22.58 23.60 1.65
C ALA A 678 -23.55 23.47 2.85
N PHE A 679 -23.21 22.62 3.82
CA PHE A 679 -23.95 22.43 5.06
C PHE A 679 -24.06 23.70 5.92
N GLU A 680 -25.15 23.78 6.69
CA GLU A 680 -25.30 24.70 7.82
C GLU A 680 -24.65 24.13 9.09
N ILE A 681 -24.13 25.02 9.92
CA ILE A 681 -23.61 24.68 11.25
C ILE A 681 -24.78 24.17 12.10
N THR A 682 -24.65 22.94 12.61
CA THR A 682 -25.67 22.31 13.46
C THR A 682 -25.04 21.89 14.78
N GLY A 683 -25.84 21.75 15.85
CA GLY A 683 -25.33 21.24 17.14
C GLY A 683 -24.61 19.89 17.00
N LYS A 684 -25.09 19.00 16.12
CA LYS A 684 -24.40 17.73 15.78
C LYS A 684 -23.00 17.94 15.22
N LEU A 685 -22.82 18.94 14.36
CA LEU A 685 -21.51 19.29 13.79
C LEU A 685 -20.58 19.85 14.86
N LEU A 686 -21.09 20.76 15.70
CA LEU A 686 -20.30 21.36 16.78
C LEU A 686 -19.85 20.30 17.80
N GLN A 687 -20.73 19.38 18.19
CA GLN A 687 -20.37 18.23 19.02
C GLN A 687 -19.33 17.34 18.33
N ALA A 688 -19.51 17.01 17.04
CA ALA A 688 -18.53 16.24 16.27
C ALA A 688 -17.14 16.90 16.19
N LEU A 689 -17.08 18.23 16.05
CA LEU A 689 -15.83 19.00 16.05
C LEU A 689 -15.10 18.90 17.40
N ILE A 690 -15.84 18.86 18.52
CA ILE A 690 -15.31 18.75 19.88
C ILE A 690 -14.83 17.32 20.17
N ASP A 691 -15.67 16.32 19.87
CA ASP A 691 -15.37 14.90 20.04
C ASP A 691 -14.32 14.38 19.03
N CYS A 692 -13.86 15.23 18.11
CA CYS A 692 -12.87 14.91 17.08
C CYS A 692 -13.31 13.81 16.09
N ALA A 693 -14.61 13.66 15.89
CA ALA A 693 -15.17 12.79 14.87
C ALA A 693 -14.83 13.30 13.46
N PHE A 694 -14.71 12.38 12.50
CA PHE A 694 -14.47 12.74 11.10
C PHE A 694 -15.74 13.30 10.47
N ILE A 695 -15.67 14.51 9.92
CA ILE A 695 -16.79 15.14 9.21
C ILE A 695 -16.59 14.86 7.72
N VAL A 696 -17.55 14.15 7.12
CA VAL A 696 -17.44 13.52 5.81
C VAL A 696 -18.72 13.68 5.00
N THR A 697 -18.63 13.48 3.70
CA THR A 697 -19.75 13.52 2.75
C THR A 697 -20.31 12.13 2.47
N PRO A 698 -21.54 12.00 1.96
CA PRO A 698 -22.14 10.72 1.55
C PRO A 698 -21.24 9.80 0.72
N THR A 699 -20.39 10.37 -0.13
CA THR A 699 -19.46 9.63 -1.01
C THR A 699 -18.37 8.88 -0.24
N PHE A 700 -18.15 9.18 1.05
CA PHE A 700 -17.29 8.36 1.91
C PHE A 700 -17.83 6.93 2.05
N ILE A 701 -19.13 6.79 2.28
CA ILE A 701 -19.80 5.48 2.38
C ILE A 701 -19.72 4.73 1.04
N ASP A 702 -19.86 5.45 -0.07
CA ASP A 702 -19.73 4.87 -1.41
C ASP A 702 -18.30 4.36 -1.70
N ALA A 703 -17.28 4.99 -1.12
CA ALA A 703 -15.89 4.55 -1.24
C ALA A 703 -15.54 3.36 -0.34
N LEU A 704 -16.36 3.04 0.68
CA LEU A 704 -16.17 1.88 1.56
C LEU A 704 -16.67 0.56 0.92
N LEU A 705 -17.72 0.61 0.10
CA LEU A 705 -18.39 -0.59 -0.44
C LEU A 705 -17.53 -1.46 -1.39
N PRO A 706 -16.66 -0.91 -2.26
CA PRO A 706 -15.78 -1.75 -3.08
C PRO A 706 -14.72 -2.51 -2.27
N ILE A 707 -14.46 -2.08 -1.03
CA ILE A 707 -13.45 -2.65 -0.14
C ILE A 707 -14.02 -3.83 0.64
N SER A 708 -15.27 -3.74 1.12
CA SER A 708 -15.98 -4.87 1.73
C SER A 708 -16.21 -6.03 0.78
N ASN A 709 -16.26 -5.76 -0.54
CA ASN A 709 -16.57 -6.73 -1.57
C ASN A 709 -15.31 -7.28 -2.29
N SER A 710 -14.11 -7.12 -1.71
CA SER A 710 -12.87 -7.60 -2.33
C SER A 710 -12.41 -8.93 -1.73
N SER A 711 -12.28 -9.97 -2.57
CA SER A 711 -11.89 -11.36 -2.26
C SER A 711 -10.45 -11.57 -1.76
N SER A 712 -9.87 -10.57 -1.09
CA SER A 712 -8.51 -10.63 -0.58
C SER A 712 -8.54 -10.86 0.93
N SER A 713 -7.94 -11.97 1.37
CA SER A 713 -7.67 -12.33 2.78
C SER A 713 -6.59 -11.44 3.42
N THR A 714 -6.72 -10.13 3.22
CA THR A 714 -5.86 -9.07 3.74
C THR A 714 -6.64 -8.26 4.77
N CYS A 715 -5.94 -7.75 5.79
CA CYS A 715 -6.52 -6.93 6.85
C CYS A 715 -7.25 -5.70 6.28
N LEU A 716 -8.59 -5.74 6.20
CA LEU A 716 -9.47 -4.75 5.55
C LEU A 716 -9.25 -3.31 6.00
N LEU A 717 -8.83 -3.20 7.24
CA LEU A 717 -8.12 -2.06 7.84
C LEU A 717 -7.37 -1.22 6.79
N LEU A 718 -6.48 -1.83 6.01
CA LEU A 718 -5.53 -1.16 5.11
C LEU A 718 -6.10 -0.62 3.79
N LEU A 719 -7.28 -1.05 3.38
CA LEU A 719 -7.84 -0.68 2.07
C LEU A 719 -8.65 0.64 2.11
N LEU A 720 -8.87 1.16 3.31
CA LEU A 720 -9.76 2.28 3.61
C LEU A 720 -9.54 3.59 2.80
N PRO A 721 -10.61 4.26 2.32
CA PRO A 721 -10.57 5.68 2.03
C PRO A 721 -10.07 6.51 3.23
N ASN A 722 -9.16 7.46 2.98
CA ASN A 722 -8.82 8.50 3.95
C ASN A 722 -10.04 9.41 4.17
N PRO A 723 -10.65 9.47 5.38
CA PRO A 723 -11.88 10.23 5.60
C PRO A 723 -11.74 11.72 5.26
N LEU A 724 -10.55 12.29 5.46
CA LEU A 724 -10.27 13.69 5.16
C LEU A 724 -10.42 14.06 3.67
N HIS A 725 -10.35 13.08 2.75
CA HIS A 725 -10.59 13.32 1.32
C HIS A 725 -12.07 13.53 1.00
N PHE A 726 -12.96 13.17 1.93
CA PHE A 726 -14.41 13.26 1.80
C PHE A 726 -14.96 14.40 2.65
N ALA A 727 -14.11 15.28 3.19
CA ALA A 727 -14.53 16.45 3.95
C ALA A 727 -15.45 17.35 3.10
N PRO A 728 -16.54 17.87 3.68
CA PRO A 728 -17.53 18.67 2.96
C PRO A 728 -16.99 20.04 2.53
N LYS A 729 -17.43 20.48 1.35
CA LYS A 729 -17.17 21.84 0.82
C LYS A 729 -18.04 22.87 1.53
N GLN A 730 -17.52 24.07 1.69
CA GLN A 730 -18.15 25.15 2.47
C GLN A 730 -18.26 26.42 1.61
N SER A 731 -19.42 27.07 1.66
CA SER A 731 -19.79 28.15 0.73
C SER A 731 -19.86 29.55 1.34
N THR A 732 -20.09 29.66 2.66
CA THR A 732 -20.39 30.94 3.33
C THR A 732 -19.40 31.30 4.45
N PHE A 733 -18.94 30.34 5.26
CA PHE A 733 -17.90 30.55 6.28
C PHE A 733 -17.00 29.32 6.39
N PRO A 734 -15.67 29.42 6.15
CA PRO A 734 -14.76 28.28 6.21
C PRO A 734 -14.35 27.94 7.66
N ILE A 735 -14.91 26.86 8.18
CA ILE A 735 -14.60 26.22 9.45
C ILE A 735 -13.67 25.04 9.17
N ASP A 736 -12.61 24.89 9.97
CA ASP A 736 -11.76 23.71 9.92
C ASP A 736 -12.52 22.46 10.42
N THR A 737 -12.88 21.56 9.52
CA THR A 737 -13.58 20.30 9.82
C THR A 737 -12.64 19.15 10.17
N SER A 738 -11.32 19.37 10.23
CA SER A 738 -10.36 18.33 10.62
C SER A 738 -10.45 17.99 12.12
N PRO A 739 -10.13 16.75 12.54
CA PRO A 739 -10.05 16.39 13.96
C PRO A 739 -8.91 17.14 14.69
N LEU A 740 -9.28 18.01 15.64
CA LEU A 740 -8.34 18.78 16.47
C LEU A 740 -8.60 18.54 17.98
N PRO A 741 -7.79 17.69 18.65
CA PRO A 741 -7.97 17.36 20.07
C PRO A 741 -8.03 18.55 21.03
N LYS A 742 -7.45 19.70 20.65
CA LYS A 742 -7.52 20.95 21.44
C LYS A 742 -8.95 21.50 21.61
N ARG A 743 -9.93 21.06 20.81
CA ARG A 743 -11.33 21.51 20.91
C ARG A 743 -12.04 20.94 22.14
N ALA A 744 -11.62 19.77 22.63
CA ALA A 744 -12.14 19.16 23.85
C ALA A 744 -11.80 19.93 25.14
N SER A 745 -10.93 20.96 25.06
CA SER A 745 -10.61 21.87 26.16
C SER A 745 -10.77 23.34 25.76
N LEU A 746 -11.56 23.63 24.71
CA LEU A 746 -11.67 24.98 24.14
C LEU A 746 -12.26 25.99 25.13
N PHE A 747 -13.11 25.53 26.04
CA PHE A 747 -13.87 26.36 26.97
C PHE A 747 -13.45 26.21 28.43
N HIS A 748 -12.34 25.50 28.70
CA HIS A 748 -11.80 25.23 30.05
C HIS A 748 -11.86 26.43 31.03
N SER A 749 -11.58 27.65 30.58
CA SER A 749 -11.50 28.86 31.41
C SER A 749 -12.73 29.78 31.29
N PHE A 750 -13.87 29.25 30.86
CA PHE A 750 -15.09 30.00 30.54
C PHE A 750 -16.33 29.39 31.21
N THR A 751 -17.18 30.28 31.75
CA THR A 751 -18.48 29.92 32.33
C THR A 751 -19.61 30.44 31.44
N PHE A 752 -20.54 29.54 31.11
CA PHE A 752 -21.69 29.79 30.24
C PHE A 752 -22.97 29.74 31.06
N HIS A 753 -23.74 30.82 31.06
CA HIS A 753 -25.03 30.91 31.73
C HIS A 753 -26.13 30.71 30.71
N PHE A 754 -26.94 29.66 30.85
CA PHE A 754 -28.06 29.37 29.96
C PHE A 754 -29.39 29.73 30.63
N LEU A 755 -30.23 30.51 29.93
CA LEU A 755 -31.57 30.88 30.41
C LEU A 755 -32.61 29.75 30.27
N SER A 756 -32.28 28.68 29.56
CA SER A 756 -33.09 27.46 29.46
C SER A 756 -32.23 26.22 29.62
N THR A 757 -32.69 25.31 30.47
CA THR A 757 -32.09 23.98 30.68
C THR A 757 -32.25 23.05 29.47
N SER A 758 -33.12 23.40 28.50
CA SER A 758 -33.33 22.62 27.27
C SER A 758 -32.38 22.96 26.12
N SER A 759 -31.43 23.90 26.31
CA SER A 759 -30.54 24.33 25.21
C SER A 759 -29.60 23.19 24.76
N PRO A 760 -29.56 22.86 23.45
CA PRO A 760 -28.71 21.78 22.94
C PRO A 760 -27.21 22.09 23.01
N TYR A 761 -26.82 23.33 23.31
CA TYR A 761 -25.43 23.75 23.44
C TYR A 761 -24.84 23.51 24.84
N ILE A 762 -25.66 23.17 25.83
CA ILE A 762 -25.21 22.86 27.20
C ILE A 762 -24.20 21.69 27.20
N GLU A 763 -24.54 20.59 26.52
CA GLU A 763 -23.66 19.41 26.45
C GLU A 763 -22.42 19.63 25.57
N ILE A 764 -22.54 20.48 24.55
CA ILE A 764 -21.43 20.92 23.70
C ILE A 764 -20.42 21.71 24.53
N VAL A 765 -20.88 22.66 25.35
CA VAL A 765 -20.03 23.45 26.24
C VAL A 765 -19.33 22.55 27.28
N ARG A 766 -20.08 21.66 27.93
CA ARG A 766 -19.55 20.68 28.90
C ARG A 766 -18.49 19.77 28.25
N SER A 767 -18.73 19.31 27.03
CA SER A 767 -17.80 18.45 26.28
C SER A 767 -16.48 19.15 25.93
N ALA A 768 -16.49 20.48 25.80
CA ALA A 768 -15.30 21.31 25.60
C ALA A 768 -14.71 21.89 26.91
N GLN A 769 -15.08 21.33 28.07
CA GLN A 769 -14.65 21.71 29.43
C GLN A 769 -15.13 23.07 29.93
N GLY A 770 -16.14 23.68 29.30
CA GLY A 770 -16.76 24.91 29.82
C GLY A 770 -17.63 24.64 31.04
N ALA A 771 -17.56 25.52 32.03
CA ALA A 771 -18.48 25.52 33.16
C ALA A 771 -19.87 25.97 32.69
N VAL A 772 -20.92 25.34 33.20
CA VAL A 772 -22.31 25.67 32.85
C VAL A 772 -23.10 26.02 34.10
N HIS A 773 -23.62 27.25 34.12
CA HIS A 773 -24.61 27.69 35.10
C HIS A 773 -26.00 27.69 34.46
N LEU A 774 -26.97 27.15 35.19
CA LEU A 774 -28.38 27.09 34.79
C LEU A 774 -29.15 28.02 35.73
N GLU A 775 -29.92 28.93 35.16
CA GLU A 775 -30.68 29.92 35.94
C GLU A 775 -32.18 29.71 35.65
N GLU A 776 -32.91 29.13 36.61
CA GLU A 776 -34.36 28.95 36.51
C GLU A 776 -35.09 30.28 36.77
N ALA A 777 -35.05 31.17 35.78
CA ALA A 777 -35.86 32.38 35.75
C ALA A 777 -37.10 32.16 34.87
N SER A 778 -38.27 32.52 35.40
CA SER A 778 -39.57 32.34 34.73
C SER A 778 -39.76 33.38 33.60
N PHE A 779 -39.12 33.15 32.46
CA PHE A 779 -39.25 34.01 31.28
C PHE A 779 -40.47 33.64 30.40
N PRO A 780 -41.07 34.60 29.68
CA PRO A 780 -42.13 34.32 28.71
C PRO A 780 -41.65 33.38 27.60
N ALA A 781 -42.51 32.44 27.19
CA ALA A 781 -42.18 31.34 26.26
C ALA A 781 -41.99 31.75 24.77
N SER A 782 -41.45 32.94 24.49
CA SER A 782 -41.30 33.52 23.15
C SER A 782 -39.84 33.82 22.74
N SER A 783 -38.86 33.30 23.47
CA SER A 783 -37.44 33.51 23.17
C SER A 783 -36.63 32.25 23.45
N ASP A 784 -36.45 31.42 22.42
CA ASP A 784 -35.54 30.28 22.46
C ASP A 784 -34.08 30.74 22.46
N SER A 785 -33.27 30.12 23.33
CA SER A 785 -31.80 30.16 23.34
C SER A 785 -31.13 31.54 23.48
N PHE A 786 -30.98 32.01 24.72
CA PHE A 786 -29.95 32.98 25.09
C PHE A 786 -28.95 32.36 26.08
N PHE A 787 -27.66 32.64 25.88
CA PHE A 787 -26.60 32.37 26.85
C PHE A 787 -25.62 33.54 27.01
N VAL A 788 -24.97 33.63 28.17
CA VAL A 788 -23.93 34.63 28.47
C VAL A 788 -22.62 33.93 28.78
N VAL A 789 -21.52 34.40 28.18
CA VAL A 789 -20.17 33.86 28.38
C VAL A 789 -19.36 34.80 29.25
N PHE A 790 -18.82 34.28 30.35
CA PHE A 790 -17.82 34.96 31.17
C PHE A 790 -16.48 34.22 31.04
N LYS A 791 -15.39 34.98 30.87
CA LYS A 791 -14.02 34.50 31.00
C LYS A 791 -13.63 34.67 32.47
N GLU A 792 -13.10 33.65 33.13
CA GLU A 792 -12.57 33.85 34.48
C GLU A 792 -11.40 34.82 34.42
N VAL A 793 -11.49 35.90 35.21
CA VAL A 793 -10.40 36.83 35.44
C VAL A 793 -9.83 36.49 36.81
N GLU A 794 -8.55 36.12 36.85
CA GLU A 794 -7.84 35.96 38.12
C GLU A 794 -7.97 37.27 38.93
N ASN A 795 -8.60 37.17 40.11
CA ASN A 795 -8.96 38.26 41.04
C ASN A 795 -10.31 39.00 40.83
N SER A 796 -11.45 38.29 40.72
CA SER A 796 -12.76 38.86 41.10
C SER A 796 -13.46 38.02 42.18
N SER A 797 -13.13 38.27 43.44
CA SER A 797 -13.75 37.65 44.62
C SER A 797 -15.07 38.33 45.03
N GLU A 798 -15.99 38.53 44.08
CA GLU A 798 -17.30 39.13 44.33
C GLU A 798 -18.44 38.22 43.86
N SER A 799 -19.04 37.52 44.82
CA SER A 799 -20.30 36.81 44.64
C SER A 799 -21.46 37.82 44.62
N VAL A 800 -21.79 38.36 43.45
CA VAL A 800 -22.94 39.26 43.31
C VAL A 800 -24.12 38.52 42.67
N LEU A 801 -25.08 38.15 43.52
CA LEU A 801 -26.46 37.90 43.11
C LEU A 801 -27.01 39.18 42.46
N THR A 802 -26.91 39.26 41.13
CA THR A 802 -27.42 40.39 40.35
C THR A 802 -28.21 39.87 39.17
N ASP A 803 -29.44 40.38 39.05
CA ASP A 803 -30.37 40.15 37.96
C ASP A 803 -29.65 40.09 36.61
N THR A 804 -29.74 38.93 35.94
CA THR A 804 -29.02 38.58 34.71
C THR A 804 -29.25 39.61 33.60
N GLN A 805 -30.42 40.27 33.59
CA GLN A 805 -30.75 41.32 32.64
C GLN A 805 -29.88 42.58 32.83
N THR A 806 -29.50 42.89 34.07
CA THR A 806 -28.60 44.00 34.42
C THR A 806 -27.14 43.67 34.07
N VAL A 807 -26.72 42.42 34.24
CA VAL A 807 -25.38 41.94 33.86
C VAL A 807 -25.21 41.90 32.33
N MET A 808 -26.25 41.49 31.58
CA MET A 808 -26.30 41.52 30.11
C MET A 808 -26.24 42.92 29.49
N MET A 809 -26.57 43.97 30.26
CA MET A 809 -26.61 45.36 29.81
C MET A 809 -25.33 46.16 30.16
N SER A 810 -24.52 45.70 31.11
CA SER A 810 -23.44 46.49 31.73
C SER A 810 -22.01 46.03 31.41
N ARG A 811 -21.79 44.76 31.02
CA ARG A 811 -20.44 44.22 30.76
C ARG A 811 -20.08 44.17 29.26
N SER A 812 -18.85 44.54 28.94
CA SER A 812 -18.27 44.39 27.60
C SER A 812 -17.89 42.93 27.31
N LEU A 813 -18.34 42.39 26.17
CA LEU A 813 -17.86 41.10 25.68
C LEU A 813 -16.35 41.16 25.40
N ALA A 814 -15.62 40.11 25.77
CA ALA A 814 -14.21 39.96 25.43
C ALA A 814 -14.01 39.86 23.90
N GLU A 815 -12.89 40.39 23.42
CA GLU A 815 -12.60 40.46 21.97
C GLU A 815 -12.51 39.06 21.33
N ASP A 816 -11.96 38.08 22.06
CA ASP A 816 -11.95 36.65 21.72
C ASP A 816 -13.37 36.11 21.38
N VAL A 817 -14.38 36.49 22.17
CA VAL A 817 -15.78 36.02 21.99
C VAL A 817 -16.41 36.68 20.75
N LEU A 818 -16.10 37.95 20.50
CA LEU A 818 -16.52 38.64 19.28
C LEU A 818 -15.85 38.06 18.02
N GLU A 819 -14.64 37.51 18.15
CA GLU A 819 -13.96 36.78 17.08
C GLU A 819 -14.63 35.42 16.79
N TRP A 820 -15.08 34.70 17.83
CA TRP A 820 -15.82 33.44 17.68
C TRP A 820 -17.16 33.62 16.95
N VAL A 821 -17.91 34.68 17.28
CA VAL A 821 -19.14 35.08 16.59
C VAL A 821 -18.86 35.37 15.10
N GLN A 822 -17.78 36.09 14.79
CA GLN A 822 -17.39 36.40 13.41
C GLN A 822 -16.94 35.17 12.62
N LYS A 823 -16.35 34.18 13.29
CA LYS A 823 -15.95 32.89 12.70
C LYS A 823 -17.10 31.87 12.64
N GLY A 824 -18.33 32.25 12.98
CA GLY A 824 -19.51 31.40 12.86
C GLY A 824 -19.69 30.35 13.96
N TRP A 825 -18.95 30.41 15.08
CA TRP A 825 -19.05 29.42 16.16
C TRP A 825 -20.36 29.53 16.98
N MET A 826 -21.30 30.37 16.55
CA MET A 826 -22.65 30.52 17.11
C MET A 826 -23.73 30.41 16.02
N PRO A 827 -24.92 29.89 16.36
CA PRO A 827 -26.10 29.80 15.49
C PRO A 827 -26.47 31.08 14.74
N LEU A 828 -27.07 30.91 13.56
CA LEU A 828 -27.44 32.00 12.66
C LEU A 828 -28.46 32.97 13.28
N GLU A 829 -29.49 32.46 13.96
CA GLU A 829 -30.52 33.27 14.63
C GLU A 829 -29.91 34.22 15.68
N GLU A 830 -28.93 33.73 16.44
CA GLU A 830 -28.22 34.49 17.47
C GLU A 830 -27.24 35.52 16.87
N GLN A 831 -26.61 35.20 15.73
CA GLN A 831 -25.78 36.14 14.98
C GLN A 831 -26.59 37.35 14.48
N GLU A 832 -27.87 37.18 14.13
CA GLU A 832 -28.70 38.29 13.64
C GLU A 832 -29.03 39.28 14.77
N VAL A 833 -29.40 38.79 15.95
CA VAL A 833 -29.61 39.63 17.15
C VAL A 833 -28.35 40.43 17.51
N MET A 834 -27.16 39.82 17.41
CA MET A 834 -25.90 40.54 17.64
C MET A 834 -25.56 41.56 16.53
N LYS A 835 -25.97 41.31 15.28
CA LYS A 835 -25.83 42.28 14.17
C LYS A 835 -26.74 43.50 14.37
N GLU A 836 -27.94 43.34 14.92
CA GLU A 836 -28.83 44.46 15.25
C GLU A 836 -28.24 45.41 16.31
N ARG A 837 -27.65 44.86 17.40
CA ARG A 837 -26.94 45.65 18.41
C ARG A 837 -25.85 46.57 17.81
N ARG A 838 -25.24 46.18 16.69
CA ARG A 838 -24.22 46.98 15.99
C ARG A 838 -24.80 48.13 15.17
N LYS A 839 -26.06 48.03 14.70
CA LYS A 839 -26.79 49.15 14.08
C LYS A 839 -27.21 50.19 15.14
N GLY A 840 -27.59 49.74 16.34
CA GLY A 840 -27.91 50.62 17.47
C GLY A 840 -26.73 51.48 17.97
N LYS A 841 -25.49 50.95 17.93
CA LYS A 841 -24.26 51.68 18.30
C LYS A 841 -23.73 52.66 17.24
N LYS A 842 -24.42 52.83 16.10
CA LYS A 842 -24.05 53.76 15.01
C LYS A 842 -25.08 54.89 14.82
N ARG A 843 -25.95 55.10 15.81
CA ARG A 843 -26.91 56.20 15.88
C ARG A 843 -26.62 57.05 17.12
#